data_AF-A0A939LVL2-F1
#
_entry.id   AF-A0A939LVL2-F1
#
_cell.length_a   1.000
_cell.length_b   1.000
_cell.length_c   1.000
_cell.angle_alpha   90.00
_cell.angle_beta   90.00
_cell.angle_gamma   90.00
#
_symmetry.space_group_name_H-M   'P 1'
#
loop_
_entity.id
_entity.type
_entity.pdbx_description
1 polymer ?
#
loop_
_entity_poly.entity_id
_entity_poly.type
_entity_poly.pdbx_seq_one_letter_code
_entity_poly.pdbx_strand_id
1 'polypeptide(L)'
;MPSPTRPWLIRTVLALLVTTAVGISTSAAVLVPLPTGTEVTVLTDRLLSGQTLGPGEHRDIGTHRLVVQLDGDVRLLEGAATRWSTGTAGHPGARLVMQGHGALEVLSTEDVVLWSTRVSSPGARLVVKPDGYLYGISVAHTVIWSTQAKHDVGEVAPTDRIASGGMLVSGGAISTADGSHELRMQPDGDLVLWAGARAVWRSGTRDNPGAALHLETTGELRIVAPGGATLWSNGISSPGARLVIKGDGRIYEIDRAGASVWSTTTGGGTTKPVVVPGVTPAPEPTAPPAPTPTPSPSASSGAGRGTGEVPIAVNPGLPRSAGGLPATSTDSPRRPPGQGVPTSPARSFLATRAPYVSPTTPAAVGAATARNQGRTADAALLDRAAAGGAARWLTPVDQTATVARTVREYAAEAAAAGRTPVFVTYAIPDRDCGNQSAGGLTPAQYTAWTQAVAEGLAGTRAVVVVEPDALLHVYRCGSSDARFAQIRDSARAYTAAGAEVYLDAGSSNSFNWGPATRADIASRLERAGIREVAGFATNVSNFQTTADERAYGDALSPLVGGARYVIDTSRNGQGGLRDANGAVWCNPPGRGLGTRPAYVGSGAHVANLWIKTVGLSDGQCNGGPPAGRFWEEYALGLALRSAS
;
A
#
# COMPACT_ATOMS: atom_id res chain seq x y z
N MET A 1 -33.75 -87.37 36.85
CA MET A 1 -35.10 -87.13 37.42
C MET A 1 -35.19 -85.66 37.82
N PRO A 2 -36.35 -85.01 37.77
CA PRO A 2 -37.30 -84.91 36.65
C PRO A 2 -37.31 -83.47 36.04
N SER A 3 -38.25 -83.20 35.12
CA SER A 3 -38.50 -81.91 34.43
C SER A 3 -39.65 -81.11 35.11
N PRO A 4 -40.28 -80.06 34.52
CA PRO A 4 -39.94 -79.15 33.40
C PRO A 4 -39.97 -77.64 33.84
N THR A 5 -39.96 -76.60 33.00
CA THR A 5 -41.05 -76.07 32.13
C THR A 5 -40.55 -75.32 30.86
N ARG A 6 -41.48 -74.93 29.98
CA ARG A 6 -41.35 -74.37 28.61
C ARG A 6 -42.63 -73.53 28.31
N PRO A 7 -42.82 -72.85 27.15
CA PRO A 7 -41.89 -72.35 26.10
C PRO A 7 -42.20 -70.87 25.67
N TRP A 8 -41.61 -70.40 24.55
CA TRP A 8 -42.18 -69.66 23.39
C TRP A 8 -41.00 -68.96 22.65
N LEU A 9 -40.49 -69.47 21.52
CA LEU A 9 -40.88 -69.22 20.10
C LEU A 9 -40.62 -67.73 19.65
N ILE A 10 -40.00 -67.40 18.50
CA ILE A 10 -39.54 -68.22 17.34
C ILE A 10 -38.40 -67.52 16.52
N ARG A 11 -37.48 -68.34 15.96
CA ARG A 11 -36.60 -68.24 14.73
C ARG A 11 -36.11 -66.87 14.18
N THR A 12 -34.89 -66.75 13.62
CA THR A 12 -34.35 -67.43 12.40
C THR A 12 -32.80 -67.25 12.37
N VAL A 13 -31.87 -68.21 12.21
CA VAL A 13 -31.71 -69.50 11.46
C VAL A 13 -31.32 -69.31 9.97
N LEU A 14 -30.27 -69.89 9.36
CA LEU A 14 -28.99 -70.53 9.77
C LEU A 14 -28.18 -70.89 8.49
N ALA A 15 -26.85 -70.67 8.46
CA ALA A 15 -25.83 -71.41 7.65
C ALA A 15 -24.44 -70.80 7.95
N LEU A 16 -23.31 -71.44 8.29
CA LEU A 16 -22.74 -72.81 8.20
C LEU A 16 -21.54 -72.90 7.22
N LEU A 17 -20.38 -72.44 7.71
CA LEU A 17 -19.04 -73.07 7.68
C LEU A 17 -18.49 -73.81 6.42
N VAL A 18 -17.24 -73.46 6.08
CA VAL A 18 -16.08 -74.36 5.75
C VAL A 18 -16.02 -75.02 4.35
N THR A 19 -14.89 -75.07 3.61
CA THR A 19 -13.61 -74.30 3.55
C THR A 19 -12.88 -74.62 2.23
N THR A 20 -12.12 -73.68 1.67
CA THR A 20 -10.90 -73.95 0.85
C THR A 20 -9.89 -72.80 1.04
N ALA A 21 -8.59 -73.09 1.07
CA ALA A 21 -7.54 -72.12 1.41
C ALA A 21 -6.69 -71.69 0.20
N VAL A 22 -6.25 -70.42 0.17
CA VAL A 22 -5.22 -69.90 -0.76
C VAL A 22 -4.37 -68.83 -0.07
N GLY A 23 -3.05 -68.92 -0.25
CA GLY A 23 -2.08 -67.81 -0.37
C GLY A 23 -2.12 -66.62 0.59
N ILE A 24 -1.10 -66.50 1.44
CA ILE A 24 -0.75 -65.22 2.09
C ILE A 24 -0.09 -64.31 1.05
N SER A 25 -0.74 -63.18 0.70
CA SER A 25 -0.08 -62.04 0.06
C SER A 25 0.19 -60.96 1.10
N THR A 26 1.46 -60.62 1.31
CA THR A 26 1.88 -59.57 2.23
C THR A 26 1.68 -58.18 1.60
N SER A 27 0.48 -57.64 1.71
CA SER A 27 0.21 -56.23 1.40
C SER A 27 0.86 -55.33 2.47
N ALA A 28 2.08 -54.87 2.20
CA ALA A 28 2.70 -53.81 2.97
C ALA A 28 1.88 -52.52 2.81
N ALA A 29 1.09 -52.18 3.82
CA ALA A 29 0.35 -50.93 3.86
C ALA A 29 1.35 -49.78 4.01
N VAL A 30 1.69 -49.14 2.89
CA VAL A 30 2.43 -47.87 2.90
C VAL A 30 1.52 -46.84 3.55
N LEU A 31 1.80 -46.52 4.82
CA LEU A 31 1.27 -45.31 5.44
C LEU A 31 1.87 -44.13 4.68
N VAL A 32 1.11 -43.60 3.72
CA VAL A 32 1.33 -42.24 3.23
C VAL A 32 1.12 -41.33 4.44
N PRO A 33 2.13 -40.57 4.90
CA PRO A 33 1.92 -39.62 5.97
C PRO A 33 0.90 -38.60 5.49
N LEU A 34 -0.21 -38.45 6.23
CA LEU A 34 -1.06 -37.27 6.08
C LEU A 34 -0.16 -36.04 6.25
N PRO A 35 -0.26 -35.01 5.39
CA PRO A 35 0.58 -33.85 5.50
C PRO A 35 0.39 -33.22 6.88
N THR A 36 1.43 -33.27 7.70
CA THR A 36 1.47 -32.58 9.00
C THR A 36 1.14 -31.12 8.77
N GLY A 37 0.25 -30.57 9.61
CA GLY A 37 -0.41 -29.30 9.37
C GLY A 37 0.56 -28.19 8.97
N THR A 38 0.11 -27.33 8.06
CA THR A 38 0.86 -26.16 7.60
C THR A 38 1.35 -25.34 8.79
N GLU A 39 2.66 -25.31 9.01
CA GLU A 39 3.28 -24.32 9.88
C GLU A 39 3.01 -22.94 9.30
N VAL A 40 1.98 -22.28 9.85
CA VAL A 40 1.88 -20.83 9.80
C VAL A 40 3.08 -20.33 10.60
N THR A 41 4.12 -19.89 9.88
CA THR A 41 5.34 -19.32 10.46
C THR A 41 5.03 -17.98 11.12
N VAL A 42 4.31 -18.02 12.26
CA VAL A 42 4.02 -16.85 13.08
C VAL A 42 5.35 -16.29 13.55
N LEU A 43 5.62 -15.03 13.22
CA LEU A 43 6.75 -14.30 13.77
C LEU A 43 6.41 -13.93 15.22
N THR A 44 6.58 -14.87 16.14
CA THR A 44 6.21 -14.73 17.57
C THR A 44 7.04 -13.67 18.27
N ASP A 45 8.17 -13.27 17.69
CA ASP A 45 9.05 -12.20 18.14
C ASP A 45 8.49 -10.79 17.86
N ARG A 46 7.41 -10.62 17.09
CA ARG A 46 7.02 -9.28 16.60
C ARG A 46 5.53 -9.04 16.39
N LEU A 47 5.19 -7.75 16.30
CA LEU A 47 3.92 -7.23 15.83
C LEU A 47 4.21 -6.28 14.66
N LEU A 48 3.84 -6.68 13.43
CA LEU A 48 4.04 -5.89 12.22
C LEU A 48 3.00 -4.77 12.12
N SER A 49 3.30 -3.72 11.34
CA SER A 49 2.35 -2.64 11.06
C SER A 49 0.99 -3.18 10.58
N GLY A 50 -0.08 -2.66 11.18
CA GLY A 50 -1.46 -3.11 10.97
C GLY A 50 -1.83 -4.42 11.66
N GLN A 51 -1.01 -4.95 12.58
CA GLN A 51 -1.37 -6.08 13.44
C GLN A 51 -1.80 -5.62 14.85
N THR A 52 -2.60 -6.47 15.49
CA THR A 52 -3.15 -6.27 16.83
C THR A 52 -2.86 -7.50 17.71
N LEU A 53 -2.79 -7.31 19.02
CA LEU A 53 -2.99 -8.35 20.04
C LEU A 53 -4.28 -8.03 20.81
N GLY A 54 -5.23 -8.95 20.84
CA GLY A 54 -6.42 -8.89 21.68
C GLY A 54 -6.18 -9.37 23.12
N PRO A 55 -7.17 -9.22 24.03
CA PRO A 55 -7.07 -9.71 25.40
C PRO A 55 -6.71 -11.20 25.48
N GLY A 56 -5.68 -11.53 26.26
CA GLY A 56 -5.13 -12.89 26.39
C GLY A 56 -4.13 -13.30 25.30
N GLU A 57 -4.05 -12.56 24.18
CA GLU A 57 -3.07 -12.82 23.13
C GLU A 57 -1.67 -12.37 23.52
N HIS A 58 -0.67 -13.06 22.99
CA HIS A 58 0.73 -12.87 23.36
C HIS A 58 1.73 -13.10 22.21
N ARG A 59 2.98 -12.72 22.47
CA ARG A 59 4.16 -12.84 21.60
C ARG A 59 5.34 -13.28 22.44
N ASP A 60 5.85 -14.47 22.16
CA ASP A 60 6.87 -15.15 22.96
C ASP A 60 8.21 -15.22 22.21
N ILE A 61 9.30 -14.97 22.95
CA ILE A 61 10.68 -15.19 22.51
C ILE A 61 11.56 -15.63 23.69
N GLY A 62 12.04 -16.88 23.66
CA GLY A 62 12.85 -17.46 24.74
C GLY A 62 12.08 -17.49 26.07
N THR A 63 12.61 -16.80 27.09
CA THR A 63 11.97 -16.65 28.42
C THR A 63 10.93 -15.52 28.47
N HIS A 64 10.83 -14.69 27.43
CA HIS A 64 10.06 -13.45 27.42
C HIS A 64 8.71 -13.59 26.72
N ARG A 65 7.69 -12.97 27.31
CA ARG A 65 6.30 -12.96 26.82
C ARG A 65 5.73 -11.54 26.86
N LEU A 66 5.46 -10.94 25.71
CA LEU A 66 4.60 -9.76 25.61
C LEU A 66 3.15 -10.24 25.57
N VAL A 67 2.30 -9.79 26.49
CA VAL A 67 0.90 -10.24 26.63
C VAL A 67 -0.03 -9.07 26.93
N VAL A 68 -1.21 -9.08 26.31
CA VAL A 68 -2.34 -8.21 26.70
C VAL A 68 -3.14 -8.94 27.77
N GLN A 69 -3.17 -8.39 28.97
CA GLN A 69 -3.89 -8.97 30.11
C GLN A 69 -5.41 -8.75 29.96
N LEU A 70 -6.20 -9.59 30.64
CA LEU A 70 -7.66 -9.44 30.65
C LEU A 70 -8.14 -8.18 31.39
N ASP A 71 -7.28 -7.56 32.21
CA ASP A 71 -7.50 -6.27 32.88
C ASP A 71 -7.25 -5.05 31.97
N GLY A 72 -6.75 -5.25 30.74
CA GLY A 72 -6.40 -4.19 29.79
C GLY A 72 -4.92 -3.74 29.82
N ASP A 73 -4.11 -4.24 30.76
CA ASP A 73 -2.69 -3.90 30.83
C ASP A 73 -1.85 -4.72 29.86
N VAL A 74 -0.90 -4.09 29.18
CA VAL A 74 0.02 -4.78 28.28
C VAL A 74 1.36 -4.95 28.99
N ARG A 75 1.73 -6.19 29.27
CA ARG A 75 2.92 -6.54 30.05
C ARG A 75 3.94 -7.28 29.20
N LEU A 76 5.21 -6.88 29.30
CA LEU A 76 6.33 -7.76 28.98
C LEU A 76 6.71 -8.51 30.25
N LEU A 77 6.58 -9.84 30.21
CA LEU A 77 6.91 -10.75 31.28
C LEU A 77 8.22 -11.49 30.97
N GLU A 78 8.91 -11.93 32.00
CA GLU A 78 9.90 -13.01 31.94
C GLU A 78 9.52 -14.07 32.99
N GLY A 79 9.12 -15.25 32.52
CA GLY A 79 8.43 -16.22 33.39
C GLY A 79 7.20 -15.59 34.07
N ALA A 80 7.25 -15.48 35.40
CA ALA A 80 6.20 -14.83 36.20
C ALA A 80 6.49 -13.35 36.55
N ALA A 81 7.69 -12.84 36.27
CA ALA A 81 8.09 -11.48 36.63
C ALA A 81 7.66 -10.48 35.54
N THR A 82 7.03 -9.36 35.91
CA THR A 82 6.78 -8.25 34.97
C THR A 82 8.04 -7.42 34.78
N ARG A 83 8.60 -7.44 33.56
CA ARG A 83 9.74 -6.61 33.14
C ARG A 83 9.31 -5.19 32.74
N TRP A 84 8.12 -5.06 32.13
CA TRP A 84 7.54 -3.77 31.73
C TRP A 84 6.01 -3.87 31.63
N SER A 85 5.30 -2.74 31.76
CA SER A 85 3.83 -2.60 31.73
C SER A 85 3.46 -1.26 31.08
N THR A 86 2.33 -1.18 30.38
CA THR A 86 1.76 0.08 29.87
C THR A 86 1.03 0.90 30.93
N GLY A 87 0.64 0.27 32.05
CA GLY A 87 -0.15 0.89 33.11
C GLY A 87 -1.65 0.99 32.79
N THR A 88 -2.14 0.22 31.81
CA THR A 88 -3.51 0.31 31.28
C THR A 88 -4.48 -0.67 31.93
N ALA A 89 -4.20 -1.10 33.16
CA ALA A 89 -5.10 -1.95 33.96
C ALA A 89 -6.39 -1.20 34.32
N GLY A 90 -7.52 -1.90 34.30
CA GLY A 90 -8.86 -1.32 34.51
C GLY A 90 -9.64 -1.07 33.21
N HIS A 91 -9.08 -1.45 32.06
CA HIS A 91 -9.70 -1.32 30.74
C HIS A 91 -9.90 -2.69 30.07
N PRO A 92 -10.76 -3.57 30.63
CA PRO A 92 -10.99 -4.90 30.08
C PRO A 92 -11.49 -4.81 28.63
N GLY A 93 -10.96 -5.67 27.76
CA GLY A 93 -11.21 -5.62 26.32
C GLY A 93 -10.25 -4.71 25.52
N ALA A 94 -9.34 -3.99 26.18
CA ALA A 94 -8.30 -3.23 25.50
C ALA A 94 -7.34 -4.13 24.70
N ARG A 95 -6.69 -3.57 23.68
CA ARG A 95 -5.90 -4.28 22.68
C ARG A 95 -4.64 -3.50 22.29
N LEU A 96 -3.53 -4.20 22.04
CA LEU A 96 -2.28 -3.61 21.58
C LEU A 96 -2.25 -3.55 20.05
N VAL A 97 -2.09 -2.37 19.45
CA VAL A 97 -2.07 -2.18 17.98
C VAL A 97 -0.74 -1.59 17.55
N MET A 98 -0.10 -2.19 16.54
CA MET A 98 1.00 -1.55 15.81
C MET A 98 0.41 -0.79 14.62
N GLN A 99 0.35 0.53 14.71
CA GLN A 99 -0.36 1.38 13.73
C GLN A 99 0.35 1.46 12.37
N GLY A 100 -0.40 1.86 11.34
CA GLY A 100 0.15 2.16 10.00
C GLY A 100 1.24 3.24 10.02
N HIS A 101 1.02 4.30 10.82
CA HIS A 101 1.97 5.40 11.03
C HIS A 101 3.15 5.06 11.98
N GLY A 102 3.21 3.82 12.49
CA GLY A 102 4.36 3.33 13.27
C GLY A 102 4.31 3.56 14.77
N ALA A 103 3.22 4.12 15.31
CA ALA A 103 3.00 4.12 16.75
C ALA A 103 2.63 2.71 17.21
N LEU A 104 3.05 2.35 18.43
CA LEU A 104 2.51 1.19 19.15
C LEU A 104 1.58 1.74 20.22
N GLU A 105 0.33 1.27 20.23
CA GLU A 105 -0.74 1.88 21.02
C GLU A 105 -1.58 0.82 21.73
N VAL A 106 -2.06 1.13 22.94
CA VAL A 106 -3.12 0.36 23.59
C VAL A 106 -4.42 1.12 23.37
N LEU A 107 -5.36 0.48 22.67
CA LEU A 107 -6.68 1.04 22.40
C LEU A 107 -7.72 0.34 23.28
N SER A 108 -8.70 1.09 23.77
CA SER A 108 -9.90 0.55 24.43
C SER A 108 -10.81 -0.21 23.46
N THR A 109 -11.95 -0.70 23.95
CA THR A 109 -13.05 -1.22 23.11
C THR A 109 -13.76 -0.14 22.28
N GLU A 110 -13.54 1.13 22.60
CA GLU A 110 -14.16 2.30 21.95
C GLU A 110 -13.12 3.10 21.13
N ASP A 111 -12.00 2.44 20.75
CA ASP A 111 -10.87 3.00 19.99
C ASP A 111 -10.11 4.18 20.64
N VAL A 112 -10.53 4.63 21.82
CA VAL A 112 -9.78 5.60 22.65
C VAL A 112 -8.38 5.07 22.97
N VAL A 113 -7.36 5.88 22.69
CA VAL A 113 -5.94 5.60 22.98
C VAL A 113 -5.68 5.71 24.49
N LEU A 114 -5.41 4.58 25.13
CA LEU A 114 -5.07 4.47 26.55
C LEU A 114 -3.57 4.67 26.80
N TRP A 115 -2.74 4.21 25.86
CA TRP A 115 -1.28 4.37 25.88
C TRP A 115 -0.74 4.42 24.45
N SER A 116 0.33 5.16 24.20
CA SER A 116 0.98 5.23 22.87
C SER A 116 2.45 5.59 22.99
N THR A 117 3.29 4.96 22.14
CA THR A 117 4.69 5.37 21.97
C THR A 117 4.83 6.74 21.31
N ARG A 118 3.77 7.26 20.67
CA ARG A 118 3.74 8.51 19.87
C ARG A 118 4.76 8.54 18.72
N VAL A 119 5.26 7.37 18.32
CA VAL A 119 6.26 7.23 17.26
C VAL A 119 5.60 7.46 15.90
N SER A 120 6.08 8.46 15.16
CA SER A 120 5.81 8.60 13.73
C SER A 120 6.98 8.02 12.95
N SER A 121 6.90 6.73 12.65
CA SER A 121 7.87 6.02 11.81
C SER A 121 7.11 5.05 10.93
N PRO A 122 6.51 5.55 9.83
CA PRO A 122 5.45 4.82 9.18
C PRO A 122 5.93 3.48 8.60
N GLY A 123 5.08 2.46 8.71
CA GLY A 123 5.40 1.08 8.35
C GLY A 123 6.31 0.31 9.32
N ALA A 124 6.68 0.90 10.47
CA ALA A 124 7.46 0.22 11.52
C ALA A 124 6.78 -1.02 12.14
N ARG A 125 7.59 -1.80 12.85
CA ARG A 125 7.17 -2.99 13.62
C ARG A 125 7.64 -2.93 15.06
N LEU A 126 6.89 -3.55 15.97
CA LEU A 126 7.35 -3.90 17.31
C LEU A 126 8.09 -5.23 17.28
N VAL A 127 9.22 -5.34 17.97
CA VAL A 127 9.97 -6.58 18.15
C VAL A 127 10.27 -6.79 19.64
N VAL A 128 9.90 -7.95 20.18
CA VAL A 128 10.41 -8.49 21.45
C VAL A 128 11.75 -9.14 21.14
N LYS A 129 12.82 -8.81 21.87
CA LYS A 129 14.15 -9.42 21.68
C LYS A 129 14.54 -10.34 22.85
N PRO A 130 15.51 -11.25 22.67
CA PRO A 130 16.02 -12.12 23.74
C PRO A 130 16.69 -11.36 24.90
N ASP A 131 17.09 -10.10 24.70
CA ASP A 131 17.63 -9.20 25.72
C ASP A 131 16.60 -8.75 26.79
N GLY A 132 15.32 -9.09 26.59
CA GLY A 132 14.25 -8.81 27.54
C GLY A 132 13.54 -7.47 27.35
N TYR A 133 13.64 -6.88 26.16
CA TYR A 133 13.03 -5.59 25.86
C TYR A 133 12.24 -5.59 24.55
N LEU A 134 11.32 -4.62 24.45
CA LEU A 134 10.60 -4.28 23.23
C LEU A 134 11.37 -3.23 22.45
N TYR A 135 11.29 -3.31 21.13
CA TYR A 135 11.86 -2.32 20.20
C TYR A 135 10.84 -1.96 19.13
N GLY A 136 10.57 -0.67 18.97
CA GLY A 136 10.08 -0.16 17.69
C GLY A 136 11.25 -0.17 16.71
N ILE A 137 11.08 -0.79 15.54
CA ILE A 137 12.07 -0.83 14.47
C ILE A 137 11.43 -0.33 13.18
N SER A 138 12.08 0.64 12.53
CA SER A 138 11.63 1.25 11.27
C SER A 138 11.88 0.35 10.05
N VAL A 139 11.27 0.69 8.92
CA VAL A 139 11.55 0.10 7.60
C VAL A 139 12.99 0.32 7.10
N ALA A 140 13.76 1.18 7.78
CA ALA A 140 15.20 1.38 7.56
C ALA A 140 16.06 0.53 8.53
N HIS A 141 15.45 -0.42 9.25
CA HIS A 141 16.06 -1.27 10.27
C HIS A 141 16.65 -0.50 11.47
N THR A 142 16.32 0.79 11.63
CA THR A 142 16.74 1.59 12.78
C THR A 142 15.82 1.37 13.99
N VAL A 143 16.40 1.33 15.19
CA VAL A 143 15.61 1.43 16.43
C VAL A 143 15.09 2.86 16.55
N ILE A 144 13.79 2.97 16.81
CA ILE A 144 13.03 4.23 16.87
C ILE A 144 12.32 4.41 18.22
N TRP A 145 12.20 3.33 19.00
CA TRP A 145 11.71 3.30 20.38
C TRP A 145 12.17 2.00 21.04
N SER A 146 12.32 1.96 22.37
CA SER A 146 12.48 0.71 23.09
C SER A 146 12.09 0.81 24.56
N THR A 147 11.84 -0.33 25.22
CA THR A 147 11.71 -0.38 26.68
C THR A 147 13.05 -0.40 27.41
N GLN A 148 14.19 -0.45 26.70
CA GLN A 148 15.52 -0.22 27.31
C GLN A 148 15.75 1.23 27.73
N ALA A 149 14.99 2.18 27.16
CA ALA A 149 15.27 3.61 27.23
C ALA A 149 15.00 4.27 28.61
N LYS A 150 15.72 3.81 29.65
CA LYS A 150 16.10 4.66 30.78
C LYS A 150 17.34 5.46 30.38
N HIS A 151 17.10 6.55 29.66
CA HIS A 151 18.09 7.52 29.16
C HIS A 151 19.03 6.99 28.06
N ASP A 152 19.81 7.93 27.50
CA ASP A 152 21.01 7.74 26.68
C ASP A 152 20.91 7.00 25.33
N VAL A 153 20.02 7.49 24.45
CA VAL A 153 20.32 7.51 22.99
C VAL A 153 19.97 8.87 22.37
N GLY A 154 20.99 9.72 22.16
CA GLY A 154 21.00 10.75 21.11
C GLY A 154 20.30 12.09 21.41
N GLU A 155 19.03 12.08 21.80
CA GLU A 155 18.38 13.22 22.46
C GLU A 155 17.19 12.67 23.28
N VAL A 156 17.22 12.85 24.61
CA VAL A 156 15.99 12.71 25.41
C VAL A 156 15.03 13.75 24.86
N ALA A 157 13.90 13.38 24.27
CA ALA A 157 12.85 14.33 23.90
C ALA A 157 12.48 15.12 25.16
N PRO A 158 12.93 16.39 25.33
CA PRO A 158 13.16 16.86 26.69
C PRO A 158 11.89 16.94 27.51
N THR A 159 12.01 16.59 28.79
CA THR A 159 10.89 16.61 29.73
C THR A 159 10.25 17.99 29.84
N ASP A 160 10.91 19.05 29.34
CA ASP A 160 10.44 20.43 29.30
C ASP A 160 9.46 20.75 28.14
N ARG A 161 9.21 19.85 27.16
CA ARG A 161 8.51 20.24 25.92
C ARG A 161 7.48 19.25 25.35
N ILE A 162 6.57 19.82 24.57
CA ILE A 162 5.64 19.11 23.69
C ILE A 162 5.92 19.57 22.24
N ALA A 163 6.16 18.63 21.34
CA ALA A 163 6.38 18.92 19.92
C ALA A 163 5.07 19.28 19.19
N SER A 164 5.16 19.89 18.00
CA SER A 164 3.98 20.13 17.14
C SER A 164 3.27 18.81 16.82
N GLY A 165 1.93 18.81 16.92
CA GLY A 165 1.11 17.60 16.85
C GLY A 165 1.05 16.79 18.15
N GLY A 166 1.72 17.24 19.22
CA GLY A 166 1.79 16.57 20.51
C GLY A 166 0.60 16.90 21.44
N MET A 167 0.43 16.06 22.47
CA MET A 167 -0.70 16.15 23.41
C MET A 167 -0.30 15.77 24.84
N LEU A 168 -0.76 16.54 25.82
CA LEU A 168 -0.71 16.24 27.25
C LEU A 168 -2.12 15.91 27.76
N VAL A 169 -2.38 14.62 27.96
CA VAL A 169 -3.67 14.09 28.45
C VAL A 169 -3.85 14.33 29.95
N SER A 170 -5.10 14.32 30.42
CA SER A 170 -5.48 14.28 31.84
C SER A 170 -4.58 13.35 32.67
N GLY A 171 -3.98 13.89 33.74
CA GLY A 171 -3.00 13.22 34.61
C GLY A 171 -1.54 13.34 34.15
N GLY A 172 -1.29 13.62 32.87
CA GLY A 172 0.04 13.78 32.30
C GLY A 172 0.72 15.10 32.68
N ALA A 173 2.05 15.07 32.77
CA ALA A 173 2.87 16.24 33.07
C ALA A 173 4.15 16.31 32.23
N ILE A 174 4.69 17.52 32.09
CA ILE A 174 6.04 17.82 31.58
C ILE A 174 6.75 18.69 32.64
N SER A 175 8.06 18.52 32.83
CA SER A 175 8.84 19.16 33.89
C SER A 175 10.17 19.69 33.38
N THR A 176 10.62 20.84 33.89
CA THR A 176 11.96 21.37 33.58
C THR A 176 13.04 20.36 34.02
N ALA A 177 14.20 20.38 33.36
CA ALA A 177 15.24 19.35 33.56
C ALA A 177 15.86 19.32 34.98
N ASP A 178 15.67 20.39 35.75
CA ASP A 178 16.03 20.54 37.17
C ASP A 178 14.90 20.15 38.15
N GLY A 179 13.71 19.81 37.63
CA GLY A 179 12.50 19.54 38.42
C GLY A 179 11.90 20.76 39.12
N SER A 180 12.38 21.98 38.87
CA SER A 180 11.88 23.18 39.58
C SER A 180 10.45 23.56 39.20
N HIS A 181 10.05 23.26 37.96
CA HIS A 181 8.72 23.56 37.44
C HIS A 181 8.09 22.34 36.73
N GLU A 182 6.77 22.21 36.87
CA GLU A 182 5.97 21.14 36.23
C GLU A 182 4.69 21.72 35.64
N LEU A 183 4.45 21.50 34.35
CA LEU A 183 3.16 21.74 33.69
C LEU A 183 2.38 20.41 33.67
N ARG A 184 1.29 20.34 34.44
CA ARG A 184 0.44 19.15 34.54
C ARG A 184 -0.97 19.45 34.06
N MET A 185 -1.51 18.58 33.20
CA MET A 185 -2.93 18.55 32.88
C MET A 185 -3.64 17.82 34.01
N GLN A 186 -4.37 18.53 34.88
CA GLN A 186 -4.94 17.91 36.08
C GLN A 186 -6.21 17.08 35.74
N PRO A 187 -6.54 16.04 36.52
CA PRO A 187 -7.74 15.22 36.27
C PRO A 187 -9.08 15.95 36.38
N ASP A 188 -9.10 17.16 36.96
CA ASP A 188 -10.27 18.06 37.00
C ASP A 188 -10.43 18.90 35.71
N GLY A 189 -9.51 18.77 34.74
CA GLY A 189 -9.50 19.51 33.49
C GLY A 189 -8.63 20.76 33.49
N ASP A 190 -8.09 21.23 34.63
CA ASP A 190 -7.26 22.44 34.66
C ASP A 190 -5.81 22.13 34.25
N LEU A 191 -5.30 22.79 33.21
CA LEU A 191 -3.86 22.82 32.92
C LEU A 191 -3.15 23.80 33.86
N VAL A 192 -2.14 23.33 34.60
CA VAL A 192 -1.48 24.11 35.66
C VAL A 192 0.04 24.00 35.58
N LEU A 193 0.72 25.16 35.56
CA LEU A 193 2.15 25.25 35.77
C LEU A 193 2.42 25.45 37.27
N TRP A 194 3.22 24.55 37.84
CA TRP A 194 3.67 24.55 39.22
C TRP A 194 5.15 24.97 39.32
N ALA A 195 5.51 25.60 40.43
CA ALA A 195 6.88 25.80 40.90
C ALA A 195 6.97 25.19 42.31
N GLY A 196 7.47 23.97 42.40
CA GLY A 196 7.24 23.13 43.59
C GLY A 196 5.76 23.04 43.96
N ALA A 197 5.43 23.27 45.23
CA ALA A 197 4.03 23.23 45.72
C ALA A 197 3.16 24.46 45.35
N ARG A 198 3.68 25.43 44.58
CA ARG A 198 2.98 26.68 44.24
C ARG A 198 2.58 26.72 42.78
N ALA A 199 1.27 26.81 42.48
CA ALA A 199 0.81 27.10 41.12
C ALA A 199 1.25 28.52 40.71
N VAL A 200 1.90 28.65 39.56
CA VAL A 200 2.39 29.93 39.00
C VAL A 200 1.59 30.41 37.80
N TRP A 201 0.95 29.49 37.08
CA TRP A 201 -0.03 29.78 36.02
C TRP A 201 -1.09 28.69 35.95
N ARG A 202 -2.31 29.05 35.54
CA ARG A 202 -3.45 28.13 35.34
C ARG A 202 -4.21 28.52 34.08
N SER A 203 -4.74 27.53 33.37
CA SER A 203 -5.64 27.75 32.24
C SER A 203 -7.05 28.19 32.65
N GLY A 204 -7.53 27.75 33.82
CA GLY A 204 -8.90 27.99 34.27
C GLY A 204 -9.95 27.04 33.67
N THR A 205 -9.53 25.90 33.12
CA THR A 205 -10.41 24.91 32.45
C THR A 205 -10.91 23.78 33.37
N ARG A 206 -10.94 24.02 34.69
CA ARG A 206 -11.49 23.13 35.72
C ARG A 206 -12.95 22.73 35.42
N ASP A 207 -13.36 21.62 36.03
CA ASP A 207 -14.66 20.96 35.90
C ASP A 207 -14.91 20.33 34.51
N ASN A 208 -13.82 20.03 33.80
CA ASN A 208 -13.80 19.35 32.50
C ASN A 208 -12.93 18.07 32.57
N PRO A 209 -13.34 17.05 33.35
CA PRO A 209 -12.55 15.84 33.56
C PRO A 209 -12.25 15.12 32.23
N GLY A 210 -11.03 14.60 32.11
CA GLY A 210 -10.55 13.95 30.89
C GLY A 210 -10.11 14.90 29.76
N ALA A 211 -10.22 16.22 29.92
CA ALA A 211 -9.70 17.17 28.94
C ALA A 211 -8.18 17.00 28.73
N ALA A 212 -7.71 17.38 27.54
CA ALA A 212 -6.31 17.30 27.14
C ALA A 212 -5.81 18.62 26.53
N LEU A 213 -4.52 18.91 26.72
CA LEU A 213 -3.81 19.98 26.01
C LEU A 213 -3.26 19.42 24.69
N HIS A 214 -3.65 20.02 23.57
CA HIS A 214 -3.14 19.73 22.24
C HIS A 214 -2.28 20.90 21.75
N LEU A 215 -1.13 20.60 21.15
CA LEU A 215 -0.41 21.54 20.30
C LEU A 215 -0.59 21.08 18.85
N GLU A 216 -1.42 21.78 18.09
CA GLU A 216 -1.76 21.38 16.73
C GLU A 216 -0.57 21.51 15.76
N THR A 217 -0.66 20.87 14.60
CA THR A 217 0.34 20.99 13.52
C THR A 217 0.37 22.38 12.87
N THR A 218 -0.71 23.15 13.07
CA THR A 218 -0.84 24.59 12.79
C THR A 218 -0.01 25.47 13.74
N GLY A 219 0.43 24.92 14.88
CA GLY A 219 1.04 25.65 16.00
C GLY A 219 0.04 26.10 17.07
N GLU A 220 -1.27 25.99 16.86
CA GLU A 220 -2.24 26.46 17.85
C GLU A 220 -2.24 25.56 19.09
N LEU A 221 -2.11 26.18 20.27
CA LEU A 221 -2.15 25.50 21.55
C LEU A 221 -3.56 25.57 22.13
N ARG A 222 -4.23 24.41 22.23
CA ARG A 222 -5.63 24.29 22.68
C ARG A 222 -5.78 23.35 23.87
N ILE A 223 -6.74 23.63 24.74
CA ILE A 223 -7.27 22.62 25.67
C ILE A 223 -8.63 22.17 25.12
N VAL A 224 -8.84 20.87 25.00
CA VAL A 224 -10.00 20.26 24.36
C VAL A 224 -10.65 19.26 25.32
N ALA A 225 -11.97 19.34 25.46
CA ALA A 225 -12.77 18.38 26.23
C ALA A 225 -12.87 17.02 25.50
N PRO A 226 -13.18 15.90 26.18
CA PRO A 226 -13.36 14.59 25.53
C PRO A 226 -14.38 14.58 24.38
N GLY A 227 -15.39 15.46 24.42
CA GLY A 227 -16.37 15.65 23.34
C GLY A 227 -15.90 16.54 22.17
N GLY A 228 -14.61 16.85 22.06
CA GLY A 228 -14.04 17.66 20.97
C GLY A 228 -14.23 19.17 21.07
N ALA A 229 -14.83 19.67 22.16
CA ALA A 229 -15.04 21.10 22.36
C ALA A 229 -13.77 21.80 22.89
N THR A 230 -13.31 22.86 22.22
CA THR A 230 -12.19 23.69 22.68
C THR A 230 -12.60 24.52 23.91
N LEU A 231 -11.92 24.29 25.03
CA LEU A 231 -12.13 24.96 26.32
C LEU A 231 -11.24 26.20 26.48
N TRP A 232 -10.07 26.20 25.84
CA TRP A 232 -9.10 27.29 25.87
C TRP A 232 -8.22 27.21 24.61
N SER A 233 -7.74 28.36 24.12
CA SER A 233 -6.75 28.47 23.05
C SER A 233 -5.82 29.66 23.29
N ASN A 234 -4.58 29.58 22.81
CA ASN A 234 -3.69 30.73 22.73
C ASN A 234 -3.91 31.63 21.48
N GLY A 235 -4.64 31.13 20.47
CA GLY A 235 -4.94 31.86 19.22
C GLY A 235 -3.74 32.06 18.28
N ILE A 236 -2.68 31.26 18.41
CA ILE A 236 -1.43 31.38 17.66
C ILE A 236 -1.40 30.39 16.49
N SER A 237 -0.78 30.78 15.37
CA SER A 237 -0.59 29.93 14.19
C SER A 237 0.88 29.95 13.77
N SER A 238 1.68 29.04 14.33
CA SER A 238 3.10 28.85 14.01
C SER A 238 3.40 27.39 13.61
N PRO A 239 3.23 27.02 12.33
CA PRO A 239 3.26 25.61 11.91
C PRO A 239 4.60 24.91 12.19
N GLY A 240 4.56 23.89 13.04
CA GLY A 240 5.75 23.18 13.52
C GLY A 240 6.44 23.79 14.74
N ALA A 241 5.82 24.74 15.43
CA ALA A 241 6.29 25.22 16.73
C ALA A 241 6.14 24.15 17.83
N ARG A 242 6.84 24.35 18.95
CA ARG A 242 6.89 23.46 20.11
C ARG A 242 6.59 24.23 21.39
N LEU A 243 5.79 23.65 22.27
CA LEU A 243 5.60 24.17 23.63
C LEU A 243 6.81 23.80 24.47
N VAL A 244 7.32 24.73 25.29
CA VAL A 244 8.47 24.54 26.18
C VAL A 244 8.21 25.24 27.50
N ILE A 245 8.45 24.59 28.63
CA ILE A 245 8.54 25.26 29.94
C ILE A 245 9.99 25.55 30.32
N LYS A 246 10.24 26.66 31.02
CA LYS A 246 11.58 27.05 31.47
C LYS A 246 11.60 27.38 32.96
N GLY A 247 12.80 27.37 33.55
CA GLY A 247 13.03 27.65 34.97
C GLY A 247 12.72 29.09 35.42
N ASP A 248 12.25 29.96 34.51
CA ASP A 248 11.69 31.28 34.81
C ASP A 248 10.19 31.25 35.18
N GLY A 249 9.59 30.06 35.21
CA GLY A 249 8.19 29.86 35.58
C GLY A 249 7.19 30.21 34.49
N ARG A 250 7.58 30.05 33.22
CA ARG A 250 6.71 30.29 32.06
C ARG A 250 6.59 29.10 31.12
N ILE A 251 5.41 28.99 30.51
CA ILE A 251 5.21 28.24 29.27
C ILE A 251 5.58 29.18 28.11
N TYR A 252 6.31 28.67 27.13
CA TYR A 252 6.66 29.28 25.87
C TYR A 252 6.12 28.44 24.72
N GLU A 253 5.79 29.08 23.60
CA GLU A 253 5.70 28.44 22.29
C GLU A 253 6.88 28.94 21.45
N ILE A 254 7.70 28.02 20.96
CA ILE A 254 8.95 28.29 20.25
C ILE A 254 8.84 27.77 18.83
N ASP A 255 9.10 28.62 17.83
CA ASP A 255 9.04 28.24 16.42
C ASP A 255 10.25 27.39 15.96
N ARG A 256 10.30 27.06 14.66
CA ARG A 256 11.40 26.32 14.03
C ARG A 256 12.72 27.10 13.95
N ALA A 257 12.69 28.44 14.02
CA ALA A 257 13.88 29.29 14.05
C ALA A 257 14.42 29.48 15.49
N GLY A 258 13.66 29.04 16.51
CA GLY A 258 13.99 29.20 17.92
C GLY A 258 13.43 30.48 18.56
N ALA A 259 12.62 31.25 17.82
CA ALA A 259 11.97 32.45 18.33
C ALA A 259 10.73 32.11 19.19
N SER A 260 10.48 32.92 20.21
CA SER A 260 9.30 32.80 21.07
C SER A 260 8.12 33.49 20.41
N VAL A 261 7.20 32.72 19.82
CA VAL A 261 5.96 33.25 19.21
C VAL A 261 4.87 33.51 20.25
N TRP A 262 4.92 32.84 21.41
CA TRP A 262 3.99 33.05 22.52
C TRP A 262 4.63 32.70 23.88
N SER A 263 4.13 33.30 24.97
CA SER A 263 4.45 32.86 26.33
C SER A 263 3.40 33.29 27.36
N THR A 264 3.32 32.57 28.49
CA THR A 264 2.48 32.94 29.63
C THR A 264 3.03 34.15 30.39
N THR A 265 2.18 35.14 30.67
CA THR A 265 2.51 36.25 31.56
C THR A 265 2.57 35.80 33.03
N THR A 266 3.59 36.27 33.76
CA THR A 266 3.80 35.95 35.19
C THR A 266 3.10 36.96 36.08
N GLY A 267 1.85 36.68 36.41
CA GLY A 267 1.03 37.48 37.32
C GLY A 267 -0.44 37.03 37.24
N GLY A 268 -1.12 36.89 38.38
CA GLY A 268 -2.45 36.28 38.50
C GLY A 268 -3.62 37.13 37.96
N GLY A 269 -3.52 37.64 36.74
CA GLY A 269 -4.62 38.33 36.06
C GLY A 269 -5.60 37.33 35.44
N THR A 270 -6.79 37.20 36.02
CA THR A 270 -7.85 36.34 35.47
C THR A 270 -8.49 36.97 34.23
N THR A 271 -7.99 36.65 33.04
CA THR A 271 -8.74 36.89 31.79
C THR A 271 -9.92 35.92 31.73
N LYS A 272 -11.09 36.42 32.13
CA LYS A 272 -12.37 35.67 32.14
C LYS A 272 -12.66 35.08 30.75
N PRO A 273 -13.20 33.84 30.62
CA PRO A 273 -13.29 33.16 29.33
C PRO A 273 -14.13 33.93 28.31
N VAL A 274 -13.66 33.94 27.05
CA VAL A 274 -14.49 34.27 25.89
C VAL A 274 -15.32 33.03 25.56
N VAL A 275 -16.52 32.95 26.14
CA VAL A 275 -17.56 32.09 25.59
C VAL A 275 -17.93 32.66 24.22
N VAL A 276 -17.82 31.84 23.17
CA VAL A 276 -18.33 32.17 21.83
C VAL A 276 -19.63 31.39 21.62
N PRO A 277 -20.82 32.02 21.73
CA PRO A 277 -22.05 31.42 21.23
C PRO A 277 -21.94 31.23 19.72
N GLY A 278 -22.45 30.11 19.20
CA GLY A 278 -22.31 29.77 17.79
C GLY A 278 -22.94 30.81 16.85
N VAL A 279 -22.21 31.15 15.78
CA VAL A 279 -22.71 31.99 14.66
C VAL A 279 -22.49 31.24 13.34
N THR A 280 -23.47 31.41 12.46
CA THR A 280 -23.57 30.89 11.08
C THR A 280 -22.30 31.13 10.24
N PRO A 281 -21.96 30.30 9.23
CA PRO A 281 -20.72 30.47 8.46
C PRO A 281 -20.62 31.83 7.76
N ALA A 282 -19.42 32.44 7.85
CA ALA A 282 -19.03 33.58 7.04
C ALA A 282 -18.74 33.13 5.58
N PRO A 283 -18.91 34.02 4.57
CA PRO A 283 -18.74 33.66 3.17
C PRO A 283 -17.28 33.38 2.78
N GLU A 284 -17.14 32.61 1.70
CA GLU A 284 -15.88 32.13 1.12
C GLU A 284 -14.94 33.30 0.68
N PRO A 285 -13.61 33.21 0.91
CA PRO A 285 -12.68 34.25 0.50
C PRO A 285 -12.52 34.28 -1.03
N THR A 286 -12.85 35.42 -1.63
CA THR A 286 -12.71 35.65 -3.08
C THR A 286 -11.26 35.50 -3.55
N ALA A 287 -11.07 34.81 -4.67
CA ALA A 287 -9.76 34.61 -5.29
C ALA A 287 -9.04 35.93 -5.64
N PRO A 288 -7.69 35.96 -5.60
CA PRO A 288 -6.93 37.14 -6.01
C PRO A 288 -7.09 37.43 -7.51
N PRO A 289 -7.01 38.71 -7.93
CA PRO A 289 -7.19 39.09 -9.33
C PRO A 289 -6.04 38.57 -10.22
N ALA A 290 -6.39 38.21 -11.46
CA ALA A 290 -5.41 37.80 -12.47
C ALA A 290 -4.48 38.96 -12.88
N PRO A 291 -3.21 38.68 -13.25
CA PRO A 291 -2.28 39.73 -13.66
C PRO A 291 -2.64 40.32 -15.03
N THR A 292 -2.79 41.65 -15.08
CA THR A 292 -3.02 42.41 -16.31
C THR A 292 -1.81 42.32 -17.25
N PRO A 293 -1.98 42.11 -18.57
CA PRO A 293 -0.88 42.04 -19.52
C PRO A 293 -0.27 43.41 -19.80
N THR A 294 1.03 43.58 -19.51
CA THR A 294 1.82 44.76 -19.90
C THR A 294 2.19 44.68 -21.39
N PRO A 295 1.99 45.74 -22.20
CA PRO A 295 2.31 45.71 -23.63
C PRO A 295 3.82 45.77 -23.90
N SER A 296 4.30 44.97 -24.85
CA SER A 296 5.67 45.07 -25.37
C SER A 296 5.80 46.20 -26.41
N PRO A 297 6.78 47.11 -26.30
CA PRO A 297 7.08 48.08 -27.35
C PRO A 297 7.94 47.46 -28.47
N SER A 298 7.68 47.86 -29.72
CA SER A 298 8.47 47.43 -30.88
C SER A 298 9.48 48.50 -31.32
N ALA A 299 10.75 48.12 -31.28
CA ALA A 299 11.89 48.54 -32.11
C ALA A 299 12.04 49.98 -32.67
N SER A 300 13.23 50.57 -32.47
CA SER A 300 13.91 51.36 -33.51
C SER A 300 15.44 51.29 -33.43
N SER A 301 16.09 51.08 -34.59
CA SER A 301 17.43 51.57 -35.05
C SER A 301 18.57 51.92 -34.07
N GLY A 302 19.81 51.42 -34.34
CA GLY A 302 21.04 52.00 -33.76
C GLY A 302 22.38 51.29 -34.03
N ALA A 303 22.94 51.40 -35.24
CA ALA A 303 24.29 51.05 -35.75
C ALA A 303 25.45 50.60 -34.80
N GLY A 304 26.29 49.64 -35.26
CA GLY A 304 27.58 49.31 -34.60
C GLY A 304 28.46 48.17 -35.18
N ARG A 305 29.23 48.43 -36.25
CA ARG A 305 30.39 47.70 -36.87
C ARG A 305 30.96 46.43 -36.18
N GLY A 306 31.37 45.39 -36.96
CA GLY A 306 32.31 44.37 -36.44
C GLY A 306 32.64 43.07 -37.22
N THR A 307 33.01 43.13 -38.52
CA THR A 307 33.92 42.18 -39.26
C THR A 307 33.93 40.66 -38.98
N GLY A 308 33.68 39.85 -40.03
CA GLY A 308 34.02 38.40 -40.07
C GLY A 308 33.42 37.68 -41.30
N GLU A 309 34.25 37.38 -42.31
CA GLU A 309 33.83 36.81 -43.62
C GLU A 309 33.76 35.25 -43.60
N VAL A 310 32.80 34.54 -44.21
CA VAL A 310 32.57 34.16 -45.64
C VAL A 310 33.81 33.66 -46.43
N PRO A 311 33.70 32.94 -47.58
CA PRO A 311 32.53 32.47 -48.36
C PRO A 311 32.22 30.97 -48.07
N ILE A 312 31.66 30.04 -48.88
CA ILE A 312 31.32 29.81 -50.32
C ILE A 312 30.08 28.87 -50.33
N ALA A 313 29.07 28.88 -51.22
CA ALA A 313 28.52 29.85 -52.20
C ALA A 313 27.10 29.34 -52.64
N VAL A 314 26.52 29.84 -53.75
CA VAL A 314 25.14 29.54 -54.21
C VAL A 314 25.06 29.49 -55.76
N ASN A 315 23.88 29.10 -56.30
CA ASN A 315 23.24 29.42 -57.60
C ASN A 315 23.30 28.39 -58.76
N PRO A 316 22.39 28.49 -59.77
CA PRO A 316 21.12 29.25 -59.85
C PRO A 316 19.89 28.45 -60.35
N GLY A 317 18.68 29.03 -60.31
CA GLY A 317 17.51 28.51 -61.06
C GLY A 317 16.14 29.12 -60.69
N LEU A 318 15.59 29.96 -61.57
CA LEU A 318 14.22 30.53 -61.54
C LEU A 318 13.65 30.47 -62.98
N PRO A 319 12.32 30.44 -63.22
CA PRO A 319 11.37 31.45 -62.71
C PRO A 319 10.01 30.94 -62.22
N ARG A 320 9.19 31.88 -61.73
CA ARG A 320 7.75 31.70 -61.41
C ARG A 320 6.90 31.71 -62.69
N SER A 321 5.78 31.00 -62.66
CA SER A 321 4.56 31.34 -63.43
C SER A 321 3.32 30.99 -62.59
N ALA A 322 2.14 31.48 -62.98
CA ALA A 322 0.89 31.33 -62.23
C ALA A 322 -0.13 30.44 -62.96
N GLY A 323 -0.90 29.68 -62.18
CA GLY A 323 -1.95 28.77 -62.61
C GLY A 323 -2.42 27.95 -61.41
N GLY A 324 -3.71 27.59 -61.33
CA GLY A 324 -4.28 27.01 -60.11
C GLY A 324 -5.10 25.74 -60.32
N LEU A 325 -5.11 24.91 -59.27
CA LEU A 325 -5.96 23.71 -59.06
C LEU A 325 -5.71 22.52 -60.03
N PRO A 326 -6.16 21.29 -59.68
CA PRO A 326 -6.69 20.80 -58.40
C PRO A 326 -5.77 19.77 -57.72
N ALA A 327 -6.21 19.18 -56.61
CA ALA A 327 -5.50 18.08 -55.94
C ALA A 327 -5.71 16.73 -56.65
N THR A 328 -4.70 15.86 -56.61
CA THR A 328 -4.79 14.45 -57.04
C THR A 328 -4.25 13.52 -55.96
N SER A 329 -5.08 12.56 -55.52
CA SER A 329 -4.70 11.50 -54.60
C SER A 329 -3.96 10.37 -55.33
N THR A 330 -2.80 9.94 -54.82
CA THR A 330 -2.15 8.70 -55.25
C THR A 330 -2.59 7.53 -54.37
N ASP A 331 -3.24 6.55 -54.99
CA ASP A 331 -3.74 5.32 -54.36
C ASP A 331 -2.58 4.40 -53.91
N SER A 332 -2.86 3.49 -52.98
CA SER A 332 -1.92 2.44 -52.53
C SER A 332 -2.64 1.10 -52.40
N PRO A 333 -2.10 -0.02 -52.93
CA PRO A 333 -2.93 -1.17 -53.31
C PRO A 333 -3.78 -1.78 -52.18
N ARG A 334 -5.10 -1.66 -52.35
CA ARG A 334 -6.10 -2.20 -51.42
C ARG A 334 -6.08 -3.74 -51.39
N ARG A 335 -5.55 -4.32 -50.30
CA ARG A 335 -5.63 -5.77 -50.01
C ARG A 335 -7.10 -6.22 -50.00
N PRO A 336 -7.46 -7.37 -50.62
CA PRO A 336 -8.85 -7.80 -50.72
C PRO A 336 -9.44 -8.20 -49.34
N PRO A 337 -10.70 -7.80 -49.03
CA PRO A 337 -11.37 -8.20 -47.81
C PRO A 337 -11.93 -9.63 -47.95
N GLY A 338 -11.34 -10.61 -47.25
CA GLY A 338 -11.77 -12.01 -47.37
C GLY A 338 -10.90 -13.05 -46.67
N GLN A 339 -10.12 -12.65 -45.66
CA GLN A 339 -9.35 -13.55 -44.80
C GLN A 339 -9.78 -13.27 -43.37
N GLY A 340 -10.13 -14.33 -42.62
CA GLY A 340 -10.91 -14.21 -41.39
C GLY A 340 -10.18 -13.49 -40.24
N VAL A 341 -10.96 -12.80 -39.41
CA VAL A 341 -10.51 -12.41 -38.06
C VAL A 341 -10.14 -13.70 -37.30
N PRO A 342 -8.99 -13.75 -36.59
CA PRO A 342 -8.64 -14.92 -35.77
C PRO A 342 -9.65 -15.16 -34.64
N THR A 343 -10.62 -16.04 -34.89
CA THR A 343 -11.44 -16.62 -33.83
C THR A 343 -10.53 -17.44 -32.93
N SER A 344 -10.37 -17.03 -31.67
CA SER A 344 -9.45 -17.69 -30.74
C SER A 344 -9.83 -19.17 -30.58
N PRO A 345 -8.86 -20.08 -30.76
CA PRO A 345 -8.26 -20.62 -29.56
C PRO A 345 -6.74 -20.85 -29.71
N ALA A 346 -5.97 -19.77 -29.69
CA ALA A 346 -4.61 -19.90 -29.18
C ALA A 346 -4.72 -20.35 -27.71
N ARG A 347 -4.29 -21.58 -27.39
CA ARG A 347 -4.15 -21.98 -25.99
C ARG A 347 -3.10 -21.07 -25.36
N SER A 348 -3.49 -20.39 -24.27
CA SER A 348 -2.62 -19.49 -23.52
C SER A 348 -1.27 -20.16 -23.24
N PHE A 349 -0.18 -19.40 -23.33
CA PHE A 349 1.16 -19.86 -22.99
C PHE A 349 1.20 -20.41 -21.56
N LEU A 350 0.40 -19.80 -20.65
CA LEU A 350 0.18 -20.24 -19.27
C LEU A 350 -0.40 -21.67 -19.16
N ALA A 351 -1.16 -22.13 -20.16
CA ALA A 351 -1.69 -23.49 -20.23
C ALA A 351 -0.64 -24.56 -20.55
N THR A 352 0.59 -24.15 -20.92
CA THR A 352 1.70 -25.05 -21.26
C THR A 352 2.91 -24.86 -20.36
N ARG A 353 3.12 -23.67 -19.81
CA ARG A 353 4.20 -23.32 -18.90
C ARG A 353 3.72 -22.29 -17.88
N ALA A 354 3.88 -22.61 -16.60
CA ALA A 354 3.58 -21.67 -15.51
C ALA A 354 4.40 -20.36 -15.63
N PRO A 355 3.99 -19.26 -14.98
CA PRO A 355 4.76 -18.02 -14.93
C PRO A 355 6.21 -18.21 -14.46
N TYR A 356 7.06 -17.29 -14.89
CA TYR A 356 8.46 -17.23 -14.46
C TYR A 356 8.59 -16.63 -13.06
N VAL A 357 9.33 -17.34 -12.20
CA VAL A 357 9.66 -16.92 -10.84
C VAL A 357 11.10 -16.41 -10.85
N SER A 358 11.28 -15.11 -11.06
CA SER A 358 12.62 -14.54 -11.18
C SER A 358 13.33 -14.47 -9.81
N PRO A 359 14.57 -14.99 -9.69
CA PRO A 359 15.33 -15.01 -8.43
C PRO A 359 15.85 -13.63 -8.03
N THR A 360 15.74 -12.62 -8.90
CA THR A 360 16.15 -11.23 -8.65
C THR A 360 14.97 -10.32 -8.24
N THR A 361 13.77 -10.89 -8.03
CA THR A 361 12.67 -10.13 -7.41
C THR A 361 13.08 -9.62 -6.01
N PRO A 362 12.65 -8.42 -5.57
CA PRO A 362 13.04 -7.88 -4.27
C PRO A 362 12.69 -8.77 -3.08
N ALA A 363 11.60 -9.55 -3.17
CA ALA A 363 11.27 -10.57 -2.17
C ALA A 363 12.29 -11.74 -2.15
N ALA A 364 12.75 -12.23 -3.30
CA ALA A 364 13.78 -13.28 -3.37
C ALA A 364 15.16 -12.78 -2.89
N VAL A 365 15.53 -11.55 -3.24
CA VAL A 365 16.74 -10.89 -2.73
C VAL A 365 16.65 -10.70 -1.22
N GLY A 366 15.50 -10.21 -0.72
CA GLY A 366 15.22 -10.10 0.71
C GLY A 366 15.30 -11.44 1.44
N ALA A 367 14.78 -12.52 0.85
CA ALA A 367 14.90 -13.87 1.40
C ALA A 367 16.37 -14.34 1.47
N ALA A 368 17.19 -14.05 0.46
CA ALA A 368 18.62 -14.35 0.49
C ALA A 368 19.36 -13.55 1.57
N THR A 369 19.08 -12.24 1.68
CA THR A 369 19.61 -11.37 2.74
C THR A 369 19.18 -11.84 4.14
N ALA A 370 17.92 -12.25 4.31
CA ALA A 370 17.39 -12.77 5.57
C ALA A 370 18.09 -14.07 5.99
N ARG A 371 18.31 -15.03 5.08
CA ARG A 371 19.11 -16.25 5.37
C ARG A 371 20.52 -15.91 5.81
N ASN A 372 21.21 -15.02 5.09
CA ASN A 372 22.57 -14.59 5.40
C ASN A 372 22.68 -13.85 6.75
N GLN A 373 21.56 -13.30 7.24
CA GLN A 373 21.44 -12.66 8.56
C GLN A 373 20.91 -13.62 9.65
N GLY A 374 20.76 -14.92 9.36
CA GLY A 374 20.20 -15.90 10.30
C GLY A 374 18.69 -15.81 10.53
N ARG A 375 17.98 -14.90 9.82
CA ARG A 375 16.54 -14.66 9.95
C ARG A 375 15.74 -15.70 9.15
N THR A 376 15.86 -16.97 9.52
CA THR A 376 15.28 -18.10 8.77
C THR A 376 13.76 -18.04 8.61
N ALA A 377 13.03 -17.60 9.65
CA ALA A 377 11.58 -17.42 9.59
C ALA A 377 11.16 -16.30 8.62
N ASP A 378 11.87 -15.17 8.63
CA ASP A 378 11.66 -14.08 7.68
C ASP A 378 11.98 -14.54 6.25
N ALA A 379 13.06 -15.30 6.07
CA ALA A 379 13.43 -15.86 4.77
C ALA A 379 12.34 -16.79 4.20
N ALA A 380 11.75 -17.68 5.00
CA ALA A 380 10.68 -18.58 4.56
C ALA A 380 9.39 -17.83 4.16
N LEU A 381 9.10 -16.70 4.80
CA LEU A 381 7.99 -15.82 4.43
C LEU A 381 8.30 -15.00 3.16
N LEU A 382 9.54 -14.51 3.01
CA LEU A 382 9.98 -13.79 1.81
C LEU A 382 10.11 -14.73 0.59
N ASP A 383 10.48 -16.00 0.79
CA ASP A 383 10.38 -17.05 -0.22
C ASP A 383 8.92 -17.26 -0.64
N ARG A 384 7.96 -17.29 0.31
CA ARG A 384 6.53 -17.40 0.01
C ARG A 384 6.02 -16.18 -0.78
N ALA A 385 6.53 -14.99 -0.49
CA ALA A 385 6.26 -13.75 -1.22
C ALA A 385 6.90 -13.73 -2.63
N ALA A 386 8.03 -14.40 -2.84
CA ALA A 386 8.66 -14.56 -4.15
C ALA A 386 8.01 -15.66 -5.01
N ALA A 387 7.57 -16.76 -4.38
CA ALA A 387 7.27 -18.04 -5.02
C ALA A 387 6.17 -18.03 -6.10
N GLY A 388 5.28 -17.04 -6.12
CA GLY A 388 4.29 -16.92 -7.19
C GLY A 388 4.86 -16.46 -8.54
N GLY A 389 5.99 -15.73 -8.51
CA GLY A 389 6.57 -15.11 -9.71
C GLY A 389 5.85 -13.82 -10.09
N ALA A 390 6.45 -12.69 -9.72
CA ALA A 390 5.98 -11.37 -10.13
C ALA A 390 6.35 -11.07 -11.58
N ALA A 391 5.43 -10.44 -12.31
CA ALA A 391 5.68 -9.93 -13.65
C ALA A 391 6.78 -8.84 -13.66
N ARG A 392 7.55 -8.74 -14.75
CA ARG A 392 8.52 -7.65 -14.94
C ARG A 392 7.82 -6.39 -15.44
N TRP A 393 7.64 -5.42 -14.54
CA TRP A 393 7.15 -4.09 -14.86
C TRP A 393 8.20 -3.32 -15.67
N LEU A 394 7.89 -2.99 -16.91
CA LEU A 394 8.67 -2.16 -17.82
C LEU A 394 8.14 -0.72 -17.72
N THR A 395 9.02 0.22 -17.35
CA THR A 395 8.63 1.61 -17.03
C THR A 395 9.60 2.61 -17.69
N PRO A 396 9.44 3.94 -17.55
CA PRO A 396 10.36 4.92 -18.13
C PRO A 396 11.83 4.79 -17.71
N VAL A 397 12.16 4.02 -16.66
CA VAL A 397 13.57 3.71 -16.30
C VAL A 397 14.21 2.71 -17.28
N ASP A 398 13.40 1.87 -17.91
CA ASP A 398 13.81 0.94 -18.96
C ASP A 398 13.87 1.70 -20.29
N GLN A 399 14.97 2.42 -20.50
CA GLN A 399 15.13 3.36 -21.62
C GLN A 399 14.95 2.69 -22.98
N THR A 400 14.42 3.43 -23.98
CA THR A 400 14.19 2.94 -25.35
C THR A 400 15.41 2.26 -25.98
N ALA A 401 16.62 2.75 -25.71
CA ALA A 401 17.87 2.19 -26.23
C ALA A 401 18.29 0.84 -25.60
N THR A 402 17.67 0.43 -24.49
CA THR A 402 18.03 -0.78 -23.74
C THR A 402 16.87 -1.74 -23.48
N VAL A 403 15.61 -1.27 -23.48
CA VAL A 403 14.44 -2.09 -23.12
C VAL A 403 14.29 -3.34 -23.98
N ALA A 404 14.59 -3.27 -25.29
CA ALA A 404 14.59 -4.42 -26.19
C ALA A 404 15.52 -5.54 -25.73
N ARG A 405 16.68 -5.18 -25.14
CA ARG A 405 17.64 -6.12 -24.55
C ARG A 405 17.13 -6.64 -23.21
N THR A 406 16.63 -5.76 -22.34
CA THR A 406 16.05 -6.13 -21.03
C THR A 406 14.91 -7.15 -21.13
N VAL A 407 14.04 -7.01 -22.14
CA VAL A 407 12.96 -7.97 -22.43
C VAL A 407 13.54 -9.32 -22.87
N ARG A 408 14.51 -9.33 -23.79
CA ARG A 408 15.17 -10.57 -24.26
C ARG A 408 15.94 -11.28 -23.15
N GLU A 409 16.62 -10.56 -22.28
CA GLU A 409 17.35 -11.11 -21.13
C GLU A 409 16.40 -11.84 -20.16
N TYR A 410 15.34 -11.15 -19.69
CA TYR A 410 14.34 -11.75 -18.80
C TYR A 410 13.55 -12.90 -19.47
N ALA A 411 13.29 -12.81 -20.77
CA ALA A 411 12.66 -13.90 -21.52
C ALA A 411 13.57 -15.11 -21.71
N ALA A 412 14.89 -14.91 -21.86
CA ALA A 412 15.86 -15.99 -21.94
C ALA A 412 16.01 -16.71 -20.59
N GLU A 413 16.02 -15.99 -19.46
CA GLU A 413 15.95 -16.59 -18.13
C GLU A 413 14.68 -17.44 -17.96
N ALA A 414 13.51 -16.89 -18.32
CA ALA A 414 12.23 -17.59 -18.25
C ALA A 414 12.23 -18.86 -19.13
N ALA A 415 12.77 -18.78 -20.34
CA ALA A 415 12.88 -19.91 -21.25
C ALA A 415 13.80 -21.02 -20.70
N ALA A 416 14.94 -20.65 -20.11
CA ALA A 416 15.87 -21.57 -19.45
C ALA A 416 15.24 -22.24 -18.21
N ALA A 417 14.41 -21.51 -17.46
CA ALA A 417 13.62 -22.05 -16.35
C ALA A 417 12.41 -22.91 -16.80
N GLY A 418 12.16 -23.05 -18.11
CA GLY A 418 11.00 -23.77 -18.65
C GLY A 418 9.67 -23.07 -18.39
N ARG A 419 9.67 -21.76 -18.14
CA ARG A 419 8.51 -20.94 -17.76
C ARG A 419 8.04 -20.00 -18.87
N THR A 420 6.93 -19.31 -18.62
CA THR A 420 6.39 -18.21 -19.42
C THR A 420 6.82 -16.88 -18.81
N PRO A 421 7.57 -16.01 -19.52
CA PRO A 421 7.84 -14.66 -19.04
C PRO A 421 6.55 -13.83 -19.05
N VAL A 422 6.32 -13.05 -17.98
CA VAL A 422 5.18 -12.13 -17.86
C VAL A 422 5.73 -10.72 -17.69
N PHE A 423 5.28 -9.79 -18.52
CA PHE A 423 5.63 -8.37 -18.44
C PHE A 423 4.40 -7.52 -18.13
N VAL A 424 4.63 -6.34 -17.56
CA VAL A 424 3.65 -5.24 -17.48
C VAL A 424 4.25 -4.04 -18.17
N THR A 425 3.56 -3.38 -19.11
CA THR A 425 4.00 -2.08 -19.60
C THR A 425 3.32 -0.98 -18.78
N TYR A 426 4.11 -0.04 -18.26
CA TYR A 426 3.61 1.01 -17.37
C TYR A 426 4.40 2.30 -17.61
N ALA A 427 4.31 2.81 -18.84
CA ALA A 427 5.09 3.94 -19.36
C ALA A 427 4.26 4.96 -20.16
N ILE A 428 2.94 4.77 -20.27
CA ILE A 428 2.03 5.65 -21.03
C ILE A 428 2.13 7.12 -20.60
N PRO A 429 2.00 8.11 -21.52
CA PRO A 429 1.99 9.53 -21.18
C PRO A 429 0.93 9.91 -20.14
N ASP A 430 1.21 10.97 -19.38
CA ASP A 430 0.41 11.48 -18.26
C ASP A 430 -0.03 10.37 -17.27
N ARG A 431 0.88 9.45 -16.94
CA ARG A 431 0.60 8.27 -16.11
C ARG A 431 0.09 8.68 -14.73
N ASP A 432 -0.97 8.00 -14.27
CA ASP A 432 -1.61 8.22 -12.96
C ASP A 432 -2.02 9.68 -12.69
N CYS A 433 -2.19 10.51 -13.72
CA CYS A 433 -2.66 11.91 -13.63
C CYS A 433 -1.87 12.82 -12.65
N GLY A 434 -0.64 12.45 -12.24
CA GLY A 434 0.12 13.17 -11.21
C GLY A 434 -0.06 12.67 -9.76
N ASN A 435 -0.71 11.52 -9.54
CA ASN A 435 -0.91 10.88 -8.24
C ASN A 435 0.32 10.00 -7.83
N GLN A 436 0.21 9.10 -6.84
CA GLN A 436 1.33 8.36 -6.21
C GLN A 436 2.31 7.68 -7.19
N SER A 437 1.84 7.23 -8.35
CA SER A 437 2.63 6.57 -9.39
C SER A 437 2.79 7.42 -10.67
N ALA A 438 2.78 8.75 -10.53
CA ALA A 438 2.96 9.72 -11.61
C ALA A 438 4.15 9.42 -12.55
N GLY A 439 4.06 9.95 -13.78
CA GLY A 439 5.17 9.95 -14.75
C GLY A 439 4.71 9.50 -16.13
N GLY A 440 5.41 8.52 -16.71
CA GLY A 440 5.26 8.12 -18.09
C GLY A 440 6.30 8.76 -19.01
N LEU A 441 6.20 8.48 -20.31
CA LEU A 441 7.03 9.05 -21.36
C LEU A 441 6.28 10.20 -22.08
N THR A 442 6.97 11.03 -22.85
CA THR A 442 6.26 11.88 -23.84
C THR A 442 5.65 11.02 -24.95
N PRO A 443 4.59 11.46 -25.66
CA PRO A 443 3.95 10.64 -26.70
C PRO A 443 4.90 10.10 -27.78
N ALA A 444 5.88 10.90 -28.23
CA ALA A 444 6.88 10.46 -29.21
C ALA A 444 7.84 9.41 -28.63
N GLN A 445 8.28 9.60 -27.39
CA GLN A 445 9.10 8.60 -26.67
C GLN A 445 8.32 7.30 -26.42
N TYR A 446 7.04 7.38 -26.05
CA TYR A 446 6.20 6.19 -25.84
C TYR A 446 6.05 5.36 -27.10
N THR A 447 5.84 5.98 -28.27
CA THR A 447 5.80 5.28 -29.56
C THR A 447 7.13 4.56 -29.86
N ALA A 448 8.26 5.24 -29.71
CA ALA A 448 9.59 4.64 -29.95
C ALA A 448 9.91 3.51 -28.95
N TRP A 449 9.60 3.74 -27.67
CA TRP A 449 9.74 2.75 -26.60
C TRP A 449 8.87 1.51 -26.83
N THR A 450 7.64 1.70 -27.29
CA THR A 450 6.71 0.63 -27.65
C THR A 450 7.29 -0.28 -28.75
N GLN A 451 7.90 0.30 -29.80
CA GLN A 451 8.54 -0.51 -30.84
C GLN A 451 9.76 -1.27 -30.28
N ALA A 452 10.61 -0.64 -29.46
CA ALA A 452 11.72 -1.32 -28.81
C ALA A 452 11.28 -2.47 -27.86
N VAL A 453 10.14 -2.32 -27.16
CA VAL A 453 9.54 -3.41 -26.39
C VAL A 453 9.06 -4.54 -27.31
N ALA A 454 8.40 -4.23 -28.43
CA ALA A 454 7.96 -5.22 -29.42
C ALA A 454 9.13 -5.99 -30.06
N GLU A 455 10.23 -5.31 -30.42
CA GLU A 455 11.49 -5.92 -30.86
C GLU A 455 12.12 -6.83 -29.78
N GLY A 456 11.89 -6.52 -28.51
CA GLY A 456 12.29 -7.36 -27.38
C GLY A 456 11.44 -8.61 -27.23
N LEU A 457 10.12 -8.49 -27.49
CA LEU A 457 9.13 -9.56 -27.34
C LEU A 457 9.15 -10.61 -28.46
N ALA A 458 9.72 -10.28 -29.63
CA ALA A 458 9.73 -11.14 -30.81
C ALA A 458 10.24 -12.57 -30.49
N GLY A 459 9.38 -13.57 -30.67
CA GLY A 459 9.69 -14.99 -30.45
C GLY A 459 9.75 -15.44 -28.98
N THR A 460 9.60 -14.54 -28.00
CA THR A 460 9.73 -14.85 -26.56
C THR A 460 8.61 -15.71 -25.98
N ARG A 461 7.44 -15.74 -26.63
CA ARG A 461 6.19 -16.33 -26.10
C ARG A 461 5.81 -15.76 -24.72
N ALA A 462 5.97 -14.46 -24.55
CA ALA A 462 5.62 -13.76 -23.32
C ALA A 462 4.12 -13.47 -23.20
N VAL A 463 3.65 -13.30 -21.96
CA VAL A 463 2.39 -12.65 -21.61
C VAL A 463 2.68 -11.18 -21.31
N VAL A 464 1.83 -10.25 -21.77
CA VAL A 464 2.00 -8.81 -21.53
C VAL A 464 0.70 -8.19 -21.03
N VAL A 465 0.76 -7.55 -19.86
CA VAL A 465 -0.34 -6.72 -19.32
C VAL A 465 -0.06 -5.25 -19.68
N VAL A 466 -1.02 -4.59 -20.33
CA VAL A 466 -0.81 -3.27 -20.95
C VAL A 466 -1.43 -2.15 -20.11
N GLU A 467 -0.55 -1.26 -19.63
CA GLU A 467 -0.83 0.03 -18.98
C GLU A 467 -1.94 0.01 -17.89
N PRO A 468 -1.67 -0.61 -16.72
CA PRO A 468 -2.55 -0.57 -15.55
C PRO A 468 -3.13 0.81 -15.24
N ASP A 469 -4.41 0.85 -14.85
CA ASP A 469 -5.23 2.04 -14.56
C ASP A 469 -5.43 3.02 -15.72
N ALA A 470 -4.74 2.86 -16.87
CA ALA A 470 -4.80 3.83 -17.96
C ALA A 470 -6.19 3.94 -18.60
N LEU A 471 -6.95 2.83 -18.68
CA LEU A 471 -8.35 2.86 -19.09
C LEU A 471 -9.29 3.37 -17.99
N LEU A 472 -8.98 3.19 -16.70
CA LEU A 472 -9.76 3.81 -15.61
C LEU A 472 -9.65 5.34 -15.64
N HIS A 473 -8.43 5.85 -15.82
CA HIS A 473 -8.11 7.28 -15.78
C HIS A 473 -8.22 8.01 -17.12
N VAL A 474 -8.79 7.37 -18.16
CA VAL A 474 -8.83 7.90 -19.54
C VAL A 474 -9.55 9.24 -19.71
N TYR A 475 -10.48 9.58 -18.83
CA TYR A 475 -11.19 10.87 -18.81
C TYR A 475 -10.61 11.87 -17.77
N ARG A 476 -9.49 11.53 -17.13
CA ARG A 476 -8.78 12.38 -16.15
C ARG A 476 -7.38 12.76 -16.62
N CYS A 477 -6.66 11.85 -17.29
CA CYS A 477 -5.26 12.07 -17.68
C CYS A 477 -5.13 12.43 -19.18
N GLY A 478 -4.91 13.71 -19.48
CA GLY A 478 -4.57 14.18 -20.83
C GLY A 478 -5.70 14.02 -21.85
N SER A 479 -5.34 13.81 -23.12
CA SER A 479 -6.33 13.58 -24.19
C SER A 479 -6.80 12.12 -24.21
N SER A 480 -8.11 11.91 -24.01
CA SER A 480 -8.70 10.57 -23.98
C SER A 480 -8.48 9.79 -25.28
N ASP A 481 -8.67 10.42 -26.46
CA ASP A 481 -8.44 9.78 -27.76
C ASP A 481 -6.96 9.47 -28.02
N ALA A 482 -6.05 10.32 -27.56
CA ALA A 482 -4.62 10.02 -27.63
C ALA A 482 -4.26 8.80 -26.76
N ARG A 483 -4.86 8.68 -25.57
CA ARG A 483 -4.65 7.55 -24.67
C ARG A 483 -5.24 6.25 -25.24
N PHE A 484 -6.45 6.28 -25.79
CA PHE A 484 -7.03 5.11 -26.49
C PHE A 484 -6.16 4.67 -27.67
N ALA A 485 -5.63 5.61 -28.45
CA ALA A 485 -4.71 5.30 -29.54
C ALA A 485 -3.40 4.68 -29.03
N GLN A 486 -2.77 5.27 -28.01
CA GLN A 486 -1.52 4.77 -27.42
C GLN A 486 -1.64 3.34 -26.90
N ILE A 487 -2.71 3.01 -26.15
CA ILE A 487 -2.96 1.67 -25.61
C ILE A 487 -3.22 0.66 -26.74
N ARG A 488 -4.08 1.01 -27.70
CA ARG A 488 -4.41 0.15 -28.83
C ARG A 488 -3.19 -0.14 -29.70
N ASP A 489 -2.42 0.89 -30.01
CA ASP A 489 -1.31 0.77 -30.97
C ASP A 489 -0.08 0.12 -30.32
N SER A 490 0.10 0.20 -28.99
CA SER A 490 1.08 -0.63 -28.26
C SER A 490 0.63 -2.09 -28.12
N ALA A 491 -0.63 -2.34 -27.76
CA ALA A 491 -1.19 -3.68 -27.69
C ALA A 491 -1.14 -4.42 -29.05
N ARG A 492 -1.39 -3.71 -30.15
CA ARG A 492 -1.17 -4.20 -31.52
C ARG A 492 0.30 -4.56 -31.79
N ALA A 493 1.25 -3.69 -31.42
CA ALA A 493 2.68 -3.94 -31.63
C ALA A 493 3.14 -5.20 -30.88
N TYR A 494 2.71 -5.38 -29.62
CA TYR A 494 3.06 -6.55 -28.81
C TYR A 494 2.41 -7.83 -29.34
N THR A 495 1.15 -7.76 -29.80
CA THR A 495 0.48 -8.91 -30.42
C THR A 495 1.13 -9.29 -31.76
N ALA A 496 1.55 -8.30 -32.57
CA ALA A 496 2.29 -8.53 -33.81
C ALA A 496 3.68 -9.15 -33.58
N ALA A 497 4.32 -8.86 -32.44
CA ALA A 497 5.54 -9.54 -31.99
C ALA A 497 5.32 -10.98 -31.48
N GLY A 498 4.06 -11.44 -31.40
CA GLY A 498 3.68 -12.79 -30.96
C GLY A 498 3.52 -12.95 -29.44
N ALA A 499 3.31 -11.86 -28.70
CA ALA A 499 2.98 -11.91 -27.28
C ALA A 499 1.48 -12.18 -27.04
N GLU A 500 1.16 -12.74 -25.87
CA GLU A 500 -0.22 -12.93 -25.39
C GLU A 500 -0.62 -11.69 -24.57
N VAL A 501 -1.37 -10.79 -25.19
CA VAL A 501 -1.62 -9.44 -24.66
C VAL A 501 -2.95 -9.35 -23.91
N TYR A 502 -2.93 -8.71 -22.73
CA TYR A 502 -4.10 -8.40 -21.91
C TYR A 502 -4.14 -6.88 -21.61
N LEU A 503 -5.24 -6.21 -21.96
CA LEU A 503 -5.46 -4.80 -21.61
C LEU A 503 -5.92 -4.67 -20.15
N ASP A 504 -5.44 -3.71 -19.37
CA ASP A 504 -5.99 -3.50 -18.03
C ASP A 504 -7.44 -2.99 -18.06
N ALA A 505 -8.31 -3.62 -17.27
CA ALA A 505 -9.72 -3.26 -17.10
C ALA A 505 -10.04 -2.82 -15.66
N GLY A 506 -9.03 -2.42 -14.88
CA GLY A 506 -9.18 -2.07 -13.48
C GLY A 506 -9.64 -3.25 -12.61
N SER A 507 -10.70 -3.06 -11.83
CA SER A 507 -11.17 -4.05 -10.85
C SER A 507 -12.65 -3.91 -10.54
N SER A 508 -13.22 -4.91 -9.88
CA SER A 508 -14.60 -4.94 -9.41
C SER A 508 -15.01 -3.73 -8.57
N ASN A 509 -14.12 -3.16 -7.75
CA ASN A 509 -14.43 -1.95 -6.96
C ASN A 509 -14.12 -0.63 -7.68
N SER A 510 -13.55 -0.66 -8.90
CA SER A 510 -13.35 0.54 -9.74
C SER A 510 -14.66 1.14 -10.25
N PHE A 511 -15.74 0.37 -10.24
CA PHE A 511 -17.05 0.76 -10.77
C PHE A 511 -18.17 0.38 -9.80
N ASN A 512 -19.24 1.18 -9.74
CA ASN A 512 -20.39 0.94 -8.85
C ASN A 512 -21.34 -0.19 -9.37
N TRP A 513 -20.79 -1.19 -10.08
CA TRP A 513 -21.45 -2.36 -10.70
C TRP A 513 -22.68 -2.15 -11.60
N GLY A 514 -23.18 -0.92 -11.73
CA GLY A 514 -24.33 -0.57 -12.55
C GLY A 514 -24.15 -0.96 -14.03
N PRO A 515 -25.25 -1.28 -14.75
CA PRO A 515 -25.18 -1.62 -16.17
C PRO A 515 -24.47 -0.54 -17.00
N ALA A 516 -24.72 0.74 -16.71
CA ALA A 516 -24.08 1.87 -17.39
C ALA A 516 -22.54 1.88 -17.21
N THR A 517 -22.04 1.64 -15.99
CA THR A 517 -20.59 1.60 -15.74
C THR A 517 -19.91 0.37 -16.34
N ARG A 518 -20.63 -0.76 -16.47
CA ARG A 518 -20.13 -1.94 -17.20
C ARG A 518 -20.11 -1.73 -18.71
N ALA A 519 -21.10 -1.01 -19.26
CA ALA A 519 -21.10 -0.60 -20.66
C ALA A 519 -20.00 0.43 -20.97
N ASP A 520 -19.70 1.35 -20.05
CA ASP A 520 -18.59 2.30 -20.16
C ASP A 520 -17.23 1.58 -20.26
N ILE A 521 -16.85 0.73 -19.28
CA ILE A 521 -15.55 0.02 -19.37
C ILE A 521 -15.47 -0.94 -20.57
N ALA A 522 -16.59 -1.57 -20.98
CA ALA A 522 -16.63 -2.29 -22.25
C ALA A 522 -16.34 -1.37 -23.45
N SER A 523 -16.98 -0.20 -23.53
CA SER A 523 -16.71 0.78 -24.59
C SER A 523 -15.27 1.30 -24.58
N ARG A 524 -14.66 1.46 -23.40
CA ARG A 524 -13.24 1.83 -23.26
C ARG A 524 -12.31 0.74 -23.83
N LEU A 525 -12.60 -0.52 -23.51
CA LEU A 525 -11.86 -1.69 -24.02
C LEU A 525 -12.01 -1.84 -25.54
N GLU A 526 -13.21 -1.63 -26.11
CA GLU A 526 -13.43 -1.63 -27.57
C GLU A 526 -12.62 -0.52 -28.26
N ARG A 527 -12.64 0.72 -27.73
CA ARG A 527 -11.81 1.83 -28.26
C ARG A 527 -10.31 1.56 -28.16
N ALA A 528 -9.90 0.79 -27.15
CA ALA A 528 -8.52 0.35 -26.94
C ALA A 528 -8.13 -0.93 -27.73
N GLY A 529 -9.02 -1.49 -28.55
CA GLY A 529 -8.71 -2.63 -29.42
C GLY A 529 -8.76 -4.01 -28.76
N ILE A 530 -9.63 -4.23 -27.76
CA ILE A 530 -9.82 -5.53 -27.09
C ILE A 530 -10.06 -6.73 -28.05
N ARG A 531 -10.57 -6.46 -29.26
CA ARG A 531 -10.80 -7.46 -30.33
C ARG A 531 -9.52 -7.94 -31.03
N GLU A 532 -8.39 -7.29 -30.79
CA GLU A 532 -7.11 -7.54 -31.47
C GLU A 532 -6.06 -8.18 -30.54
N VAL A 533 -6.44 -8.56 -29.31
CA VAL A 533 -5.56 -9.09 -28.25
C VAL A 533 -6.10 -10.41 -27.67
N ALA A 534 -5.42 -11.00 -26.68
CA ALA A 534 -5.87 -12.23 -26.03
C ALA A 534 -7.00 -12.01 -25.00
N GLY A 535 -7.06 -10.83 -24.38
CA GLY A 535 -8.05 -10.54 -23.35
C GLY A 535 -7.85 -9.24 -22.58
N PHE A 536 -8.38 -9.21 -21.35
CA PHE A 536 -8.16 -8.14 -20.37
C PHE A 536 -7.61 -8.66 -19.03
N ALA A 537 -6.95 -7.80 -18.26
CA ALA A 537 -6.50 -8.07 -16.90
C ALA A 537 -7.41 -7.36 -15.90
N THR A 538 -7.60 -7.93 -14.71
CA THR A 538 -8.31 -7.28 -13.61
C THR A 538 -7.56 -7.37 -12.29
N ASN A 539 -7.97 -6.55 -11.32
CA ASN A 539 -7.44 -6.44 -9.96
C ASN A 539 -5.97 -6.00 -9.87
N VAL A 540 -5.35 -5.51 -10.94
CA VAL A 540 -3.90 -5.22 -10.97
C VAL A 540 -3.52 -4.24 -9.86
N SER A 541 -2.59 -4.64 -9.00
CA SER A 541 -2.20 -3.88 -7.80
C SER A 541 -3.31 -3.66 -6.75
N ASN A 542 -4.50 -4.24 -6.92
CA ASN A 542 -5.62 -4.12 -6.00
C ASN A 542 -5.75 -5.41 -5.15
N PHE A 543 -6.88 -5.57 -4.45
CA PHE A 543 -7.06 -6.48 -3.33
C PHE A 543 -8.42 -7.19 -3.33
N GLN A 544 -9.27 -6.95 -4.33
CA GLN A 544 -10.64 -7.48 -4.35
C GLN A 544 -10.62 -9.00 -4.51
N THR A 545 -11.61 -9.71 -3.95
CA THR A 545 -11.51 -11.18 -3.87
C THR A 545 -11.56 -11.80 -5.27
N THR A 546 -10.93 -12.97 -5.43
CA THR A 546 -10.99 -13.69 -6.71
C THR A 546 -12.42 -14.08 -7.09
N ALA A 547 -13.37 -14.11 -6.15
CA ALA A 547 -14.80 -14.29 -6.45
C ALA A 547 -15.43 -13.02 -7.06
N ASP A 548 -15.19 -11.84 -6.48
CA ASP A 548 -15.69 -10.55 -6.99
C ASP A 548 -15.10 -10.23 -8.37
N GLU A 549 -13.79 -10.44 -8.52
CA GLU A 549 -13.07 -10.24 -9.77
C GLU A 549 -13.49 -11.24 -10.84
N ARG A 550 -13.79 -12.49 -10.46
CA ARG A 550 -14.37 -13.45 -11.40
C ARG A 550 -15.77 -13.01 -11.82
N ALA A 551 -16.64 -12.60 -10.89
CA ALA A 551 -17.98 -12.11 -11.23
C ALA A 551 -17.93 -10.85 -12.11
N TYR A 552 -16.90 -10.00 -11.96
CA TYR A 552 -16.66 -8.84 -12.80
C TYR A 552 -16.22 -9.26 -14.21
N GLY A 553 -15.22 -10.14 -14.32
CA GLY A 553 -14.71 -10.63 -15.60
C GLY A 553 -15.73 -11.47 -16.38
N ASP A 554 -16.45 -12.40 -15.73
CA ASP A 554 -17.50 -13.21 -16.36
C ASP A 554 -18.71 -12.33 -16.80
N ALA A 555 -18.95 -11.17 -16.15
CA ALA A 555 -19.96 -10.20 -16.57
C ALA A 555 -19.49 -9.21 -17.66
N LEU A 556 -18.19 -8.91 -17.73
CA LEU A 556 -17.60 -7.99 -18.70
C LEU A 556 -17.25 -8.68 -20.03
N SER A 557 -16.71 -9.91 -19.95
CA SER A 557 -16.33 -10.73 -21.11
C SER A 557 -17.36 -10.76 -22.25
N PRO A 558 -18.66 -11.06 -22.03
CA PRO A 558 -19.64 -11.07 -23.12
C PRO A 558 -19.89 -9.69 -23.75
N LEU A 559 -19.73 -8.59 -23.00
CA LEU A 559 -19.92 -7.23 -23.52
C LEU A 559 -18.81 -6.85 -24.52
N VAL A 560 -17.60 -7.38 -24.32
CA VAL A 560 -16.45 -7.23 -25.23
C VAL A 560 -16.25 -8.45 -26.16
N GLY A 561 -17.34 -9.19 -26.44
CA GLY A 561 -17.36 -10.26 -27.45
C GLY A 561 -16.78 -11.60 -27.02
N GLY A 562 -16.77 -11.91 -25.73
CA GLY A 562 -16.21 -13.14 -25.17
C GLY A 562 -14.71 -13.08 -24.93
N ALA A 563 -14.13 -11.87 -24.82
CA ALA A 563 -12.71 -11.70 -24.52
C ALA A 563 -12.35 -12.41 -23.20
N ARG A 564 -11.19 -13.08 -23.18
CA ARG A 564 -10.73 -13.83 -22.02
C ARG A 564 -10.12 -12.89 -20.97
N TYR A 565 -9.86 -13.38 -19.76
CA TYR A 565 -9.23 -12.53 -18.74
C TYR A 565 -8.33 -13.24 -17.73
N VAL A 566 -7.44 -12.47 -17.12
CA VAL A 566 -6.56 -12.86 -16.01
C VAL A 566 -6.80 -11.97 -14.79
N ILE A 567 -6.66 -12.53 -13.59
CA ILE A 567 -6.88 -11.81 -12.32
C ILE A 567 -5.54 -11.67 -11.58
N ASP A 568 -5.20 -10.45 -11.12
CA ASP A 568 -4.12 -10.26 -10.14
C ASP A 568 -4.58 -10.77 -8.76
N THR A 569 -3.81 -11.72 -8.23
CA THR A 569 -4.03 -12.40 -6.95
C THR A 569 -2.86 -12.20 -5.99
N SER A 570 -1.92 -11.30 -6.33
CA SER A 570 -0.71 -11.01 -5.54
C SER A 570 -0.99 -10.66 -4.07
N ARG A 571 -2.08 -9.94 -3.79
CA ARG A 571 -2.37 -9.38 -2.44
C ARG A 571 -3.82 -9.55 -1.97
N ASN A 572 -4.64 -10.31 -2.69
CA ASN A 572 -6.09 -10.36 -2.48
C ASN A 572 -6.60 -11.46 -1.55
N GLY A 573 -5.71 -12.23 -0.89
CA GLY A 573 -6.06 -13.40 -0.08
C GLY A 573 -6.88 -13.10 1.19
N GLN A 574 -7.13 -11.82 1.49
CA GLN A 574 -7.96 -11.34 2.60
C GLN A 574 -9.07 -10.39 2.13
N GLY A 575 -9.26 -10.20 0.82
CA GLY A 575 -10.16 -9.22 0.22
C GLY A 575 -9.72 -7.77 0.34
N GLY A 576 -10.51 -6.85 -0.22
CA GLY A 576 -10.28 -5.41 -0.16
C GLY A 576 -10.56 -4.84 1.24
N LEU A 577 -9.81 -3.82 1.64
CA LEU A 577 -10.09 -3.07 2.86
C LEU A 577 -11.03 -1.88 2.57
N ARG A 578 -11.94 -1.60 3.49
CA ARG A 578 -12.78 -0.39 3.49
C ARG A 578 -12.69 0.31 4.85
N ASP A 579 -12.79 1.63 4.82
CA ASP A 579 -12.89 2.50 6.00
C ASP A 579 -14.10 3.46 5.85
N ALA A 580 -14.21 4.45 6.73
CA ALA A 580 -15.27 5.47 6.67
C ALA A 580 -15.23 6.36 5.42
N ASN A 581 -14.10 6.43 4.71
CA ASN A 581 -13.88 7.25 3.52
C ASN A 581 -14.06 6.46 2.21
N GLY A 582 -14.09 5.13 2.27
CA GLY A 582 -14.38 4.26 1.13
C GLY A 582 -13.44 3.06 1.04
N ALA A 583 -12.92 2.78 -0.15
CA ALA A 583 -12.04 1.64 -0.41
C ALA A 583 -10.56 2.01 -0.26
N VAL A 584 -9.85 1.32 0.64
CA VAL A 584 -8.45 1.57 0.95
C VAL A 584 -7.57 0.72 0.01
N TRP A 585 -7.13 1.33 -1.09
CA TRP A 585 -6.28 0.69 -2.09
C TRP A 585 -4.78 0.89 -1.85
N CYS A 586 -4.38 1.96 -1.17
CA CYS A 586 -2.99 2.38 -1.09
C CYS A 586 -2.34 1.83 0.19
N ASN A 587 -1.47 0.80 0.07
CA ASN A 587 -0.85 0.09 1.19
C ASN A 587 -1.80 -0.34 2.35
N PRO A 588 -3.01 -0.88 2.09
CA PRO A 588 -3.94 -1.27 3.15
C PRO A 588 -3.33 -2.28 4.15
N PRO A 589 -3.51 -2.09 5.47
CA PRO A 589 -3.11 -3.05 6.49
C PRO A 589 -3.93 -4.35 6.45
N GLY A 590 -3.43 -5.38 7.13
CA GLY A 590 -4.13 -6.66 7.30
C GLY A 590 -4.29 -7.53 6.05
N ARG A 591 -3.83 -7.09 4.86
CA ARG A 591 -3.96 -7.86 3.61
C ARG A 591 -2.98 -9.04 3.56
N GLY A 592 -3.22 -9.99 2.66
CA GLY A 592 -2.46 -11.26 2.56
C GLY A 592 -2.29 -11.75 1.13
N LEU A 593 -1.28 -12.60 0.88
CA LEU A 593 -1.08 -13.21 -0.44
C LEU A 593 -2.33 -14.00 -0.87
N GLY A 594 -2.81 -13.79 -2.08
CA GLY A 594 -3.89 -14.58 -2.65
C GLY A 594 -3.40 -15.89 -3.26
N THR A 595 -4.29 -16.55 -4.00
CA THR A 595 -4.02 -17.78 -4.73
C THR A 595 -2.73 -17.67 -5.56
N ARG A 596 -1.88 -18.70 -5.56
CA ARG A 596 -0.66 -18.71 -6.38
C ARG A 596 -0.99 -18.66 -7.88
N PRO A 597 -0.11 -18.09 -8.72
CA PRO A 597 -0.33 -18.01 -10.16
C PRO A 597 -0.45 -19.38 -10.82
N ALA A 598 -1.56 -19.59 -11.52
CA ALA A 598 -1.94 -20.86 -12.12
C ALA A 598 -2.92 -20.64 -13.28
N TYR A 599 -2.78 -21.46 -14.33
CA TYR A 599 -3.80 -21.57 -15.37
C TYR A 599 -5.03 -22.29 -14.80
N VAL A 600 -6.20 -21.67 -14.96
CA VAL A 600 -7.50 -22.16 -14.48
C VAL A 600 -8.31 -22.76 -15.63
N GLY A 601 -8.27 -22.12 -16.80
CA GLY A 601 -8.79 -22.67 -18.06
C GLY A 601 -10.31 -22.84 -18.19
N SER A 602 -11.09 -22.61 -17.14
CA SER A 602 -12.55 -22.77 -17.15
C SER A 602 -13.25 -21.50 -17.63
N GLY A 603 -13.71 -21.50 -18.88
CA GLY A 603 -14.46 -20.39 -19.47
C GLY A 603 -13.57 -19.21 -19.89
N ALA A 604 -14.05 -17.98 -19.62
CA ALA A 604 -13.35 -16.75 -19.95
C ALA A 604 -12.14 -16.49 -19.04
N HIS A 605 -12.20 -16.91 -17.77
CA HIS A 605 -11.06 -16.84 -16.84
C HIS A 605 -9.94 -17.80 -17.28
N VAL A 606 -8.79 -17.23 -17.65
CA VAL A 606 -7.61 -17.96 -18.13
C VAL A 606 -6.74 -18.41 -16.96
N ALA A 607 -6.34 -17.47 -16.11
CA ALA A 607 -5.36 -17.69 -15.06
C ALA A 607 -5.48 -16.69 -13.91
N ASN A 608 -5.04 -17.12 -12.73
CA ASN A 608 -4.59 -16.22 -11.68
C ASN A 608 -3.12 -15.87 -11.94
N LEU A 609 -2.74 -14.61 -11.74
CA LEU A 609 -1.37 -14.11 -11.87
C LEU A 609 -1.01 -13.25 -10.64
N TRP A 610 0.28 -13.06 -10.36
CA TRP A 610 0.76 -12.04 -9.42
C TRP A 610 1.36 -10.91 -10.26
N ILE A 611 0.50 -9.95 -10.64
CA ILE A 611 0.85 -8.92 -11.62
C ILE A 611 1.61 -7.81 -10.90
N LYS A 612 1.08 -7.27 -9.81
CA LYS A 612 1.84 -6.45 -8.86
C LYS A 612 2.94 -7.27 -8.19
N THR A 613 4.15 -6.72 -8.21
CA THR A 613 5.29 -7.27 -7.46
C THR A 613 5.04 -7.16 -5.96
N VAL A 614 4.88 -8.32 -5.31
CA VAL A 614 4.66 -8.46 -3.87
C VAL A 614 5.77 -7.73 -3.09
N GLY A 615 5.37 -6.97 -2.07
CA GLY A 615 6.29 -6.21 -1.22
C GLY A 615 6.72 -4.85 -1.79
N LEU A 616 6.34 -4.47 -3.01
CA LEU A 616 6.53 -3.08 -3.47
C LEU A 616 5.39 -2.18 -2.96
N SER A 617 5.74 -1.04 -2.39
CA SER A 617 4.78 -0.02 -1.93
C SER A 617 3.89 0.52 -3.06
N ASP A 618 2.71 1.00 -2.70
CA ASP A 618 1.76 1.71 -3.57
C ASP A 618 1.94 3.24 -3.55
N GLY A 619 2.63 3.77 -2.54
CA GLY A 619 2.75 5.21 -2.28
C GLY A 619 3.16 5.50 -0.84
N GLN A 620 3.19 6.77 -0.43
CA GLN A 620 3.52 7.15 0.96
C GLN A 620 2.32 6.99 1.93
N CYS A 621 1.16 6.64 1.40
CA CYS A 621 -0.06 6.24 2.08
C CYS A 621 0.14 5.07 3.07
N ASN A 622 -0.65 5.07 4.15
CA ASN A 622 -0.66 4.06 5.23
C ASN A 622 0.74 3.70 5.78
N GLY A 623 1.71 4.59 5.58
CA GLY A 623 3.07 4.47 6.03
C GLY A 623 4.05 3.72 5.14
N GLY A 624 3.70 3.46 3.88
CA GLY A 624 4.65 2.90 2.94
C GLY A 624 5.77 3.88 2.56
N PRO A 625 6.91 3.37 2.06
CA PRO A 625 7.86 4.19 1.31
C PRO A 625 7.28 4.63 -0.05
N PRO A 626 7.95 5.50 -0.83
CA PRO A 626 7.51 5.88 -2.18
C PRO A 626 7.15 4.68 -3.08
N ALA A 627 6.19 4.90 -3.98
CA ALA A 627 5.63 3.86 -4.85
C ALA A 627 6.72 3.08 -5.59
N GLY A 628 6.57 1.76 -5.67
CA GLY A 628 7.55 0.88 -6.31
C GLY A 628 8.82 0.59 -5.49
N ARG A 629 9.04 1.23 -4.33
CA ARG A 629 10.13 0.83 -3.40
C ARG A 629 9.72 -0.44 -2.66
N PHE A 630 10.65 -1.38 -2.51
CA PHE A 630 10.44 -2.58 -1.68
C PHE A 630 10.36 -2.23 -0.19
N TRP A 631 9.47 -2.92 0.52
CA TRP A 631 9.18 -2.76 1.93
C TRP A 631 9.04 -4.15 2.57
N GLU A 632 10.06 -4.57 3.33
CA GLU A 632 10.18 -5.95 3.81
C GLU A 632 9.07 -6.32 4.79
N GLU A 633 8.72 -5.45 5.74
CA GLU A 633 7.62 -5.68 6.70
C GLU A 633 6.26 -5.87 6.01
N TYR A 634 6.02 -5.20 4.89
CA TYR A 634 4.79 -5.37 4.11
C TYR A 634 4.79 -6.70 3.34
N ALA A 635 5.93 -7.11 2.77
CA ALA A 635 6.09 -8.43 2.16
C ALA A 635 5.87 -9.57 3.18
N LEU A 636 6.49 -9.45 4.36
CA LEU A 636 6.30 -10.37 5.50
C LEU A 636 4.84 -10.40 5.96
N GLY A 637 4.22 -9.24 6.12
CA GLY A 637 2.81 -9.11 6.52
C GLY A 637 1.85 -9.76 5.54
N LEU A 638 2.08 -9.61 4.22
CA LEU A 638 1.32 -10.31 3.19
C LEU A 638 1.52 -11.83 3.28
N ALA A 639 2.77 -12.29 3.41
CA ALA A 639 3.12 -13.72 3.44
C ALA A 639 2.61 -14.46 4.69
N LEU A 640 2.53 -13.78 5.83
CA LEU A 640 1.94 -14.30 7.06
C LEU A 640 0.44 -14.61 6.93
N ARG A 641 -0.27 -13.84 6.09
CA ARG A 641 -1.73 -13.93 5.89
C ARG A 641 -2.10 -14.54 4.54
N SER A 642 -1.21 -15.37 3.98
CA SER A 642 -1.43 -16.07 2.71
C SER A 642 -2.63 -16.99 2.78
N ALA A 643 -3.49 -16.95 1.76
CA ALA A 643 -4.43 -18.04 1.48
C ALA A 643 -3.66 -19.37 1.31
N SER A 644 -4.32 -20.49 1.67
CA SER A 644 -3.75 -21.85 1.55
C SER A 644 -3.86 -22.39 0.13
#